data_AF-A0A7Y5C7J1-F1
#
_entry.id   AF-A0A7Y5C7J1-F1
#
_cell.length_a   1.000
_cell.length_b   1.000
_cell.length_c   1.000
_cell.angle_alpha   90.00
_cell.angle_beta   90.00
_cell.angle_gamma   90.00
#
_symmetry.space_group_name_H-M   'P 1'
#
loop_
_entity.id
_entity.type
_entity.pdbx_description
1 polymer ?
#
loop_
_entity_poly.entity_id
_entity_poly.type
_entity_poly.pdbx_seq_one_letter_code
_entity_poly.pdbx_strand_id
1 'polypeptide(L)'
;MPRRFRHNTGISIHVESIALFDPATLIVRPGRAQPLGATPDNSGVHFAIFSRHATQVWLSLFDSIDATEPIHEIRLDPERHRIGDVWTIHVDGLGPETLYLYRMNGPRAPEKGHRYDPARYLLDPYAWEIVGDPSAHAAKCVVQPEGPGWAEDSRPRTPMADSIIYEVHVKGFTAHGSAGVEAAGAFRGVIDKIPHLKELGVTAVELLPVQQCGERLLPRKNPATGETLVNYWGYSPIGFFAPDARLAHDPANALDEFRSMVTALHDAGIEVVLDVVYNHTSEKDGGAQSFAGIDHSIYYLLDETGKRRDLTGCGNTLNCNHPVVRELILDSLRYWVTQMHVDGFRFDLASVLRRDRAGHILPEGPLIEHIGEDPILRETKLIAEPWDLAGGYLVGAFGGEAWAEWNGQYRDDVRRFWRGDKGAKGTFALRITGSQDLYGDDGRTPLHSINFVTAHDGFTLRDLVSYDKKNNLANGEDNRDGLNENYSWNCGVEGDTADAAVNALRLRMQKNYLATLFTSLGVPMMLGGDEFGRTQRGNNNAYCQDNDISWFDWTLLETNRELFAFCKGVIAFRKDNPVFTRNTYFTGAPTKKGKEPDLLWFDAKGKPQTWTPDDLPLGCQISGTENGGVAVFLLFNPSMTNIQFKLPAKPWRVRIDTAQGPGHDIVDADHAPRVQAGNTLLARPKSMMVLTSHP
;
A
#
# COMPACT_ATOMS: atom_id res chain seq x y z
N MET A 1 -35.57 -0.87 14.05
CA MET A 1 -36.37 -1.17 12.84
C MET A 1 -35.59 -0.62 11.65
N PRO A 2 -35.26 -1.39 10.61
CA PRO A 2 -34.36 -0.91 9.56
C PRO A 2 -35.18 -0.17 8.49
N ARG A 3 -34.91 1.13 8.28
CA ARG A 3 -35.28 1.80 7.02
C ARG A 3 -34.15 1.54 6.03
N ARG A 4 -34.40 0.60 5.12
CA ARG A 4 -33.59 0.34 3.93
C ARG A 4 -33.70 1.55 2.99
N PHE A 5 -32.59 2.17 2.61
CA PHE A 5 -32.51 2.91 1.35
C PHE A 5 -32.60 1.88 0.22
N ARG A 6 -33.82 1.65 -0.29
CA ARG A 6 -34.03 0.94 -1.56
C ARG A 6 -34.06 1.98 -2.67
N HIS A 7 -33.08 1.98 -3.55
CA HIS A 7 -33.23 2.58 -4.86
C HIS A 7 -33.77 1.52 -5.82
N ASN A 8 -35.02 1.71 -6.25
CA ASN A 8 -35.61 0.97 -7.37
C ASN A 8 -35.63 1.90 -8.58
N THR A 9 -35.22 1.35 -9.72
CA THR A 9 -35.01 2.02 -10.99
C THR A 9 -36.21 2.85 -11.47
N GLY A 10 -35.97 4.14 -11.76
CA GLY A 10 -36.64 4.87 -12.83
C GLY A 10 -38.11 5.26 -12.64
N ILE A 11 -38.49 5.87 -11.51
CA ILE A 11 -39.67 6.75 -11.40
C ILE A 11 -39.30 7.88 -10.44
N SER A 12 -39.49 9.15 -10.84
CA SER A 12 -39.26 10.31 -9.98
C SER A 12 -40.30 10.33 -8.86
N ILE A 13 -39.87 9.99 -7.64
CA ILE A 13 -40.67 10.12 -6.42
C ILE A 13 -39.93 11.16 -5.57
N HIS A 14 -40.55 12.32 -5.36
CA HIS A 14 -40.09 13.26 -4.34
C HIS A 14 -40.14 12.54 -2.98
N VAL A 15 -38.97 12.16 -2.46
CA VAL A 15 -38.83 11.79 -1.06
C VAL A 15 -38.76 13.12 -0.30
N GLU A 16 -39.81 13.44 0.46
CA GLU A 16 -39.76 14.57 1.39
C GLU A 16 -38.58 14.35 2.35
N SER A 17 -37.62 15.28 2.33
CA SER A 17 -36.57 15.41 3.33
C SER A 17 -37.25 15.50 4.70
N ILE A 18 -37.07 14.49 5.54
CA ILE A 18 -37.42 14.56 6.96
C ILE A 18 -36.14 14.94 7.67
N ALA A 19 -36.03 16.20 8.10
CA ALA A 19 -34.93 16.63 8.94
C ALA A 19 -34.83 15.70 10.17
N LEU A 20 -33.63 15.17 10.43
CA LEU A 20 -33.36 14.26 11.56
C LEU A 20 -33.53 14.95 12.92
N PHE A 21 -33.68 16.27 12.93
CA PHE A 21 -33.85 17.12 14.11
C PHE A 21 -34.72 18.33 13.77
N ASP A 22 -35.31 18.98 14.79
CA ASP A 22 -35.99 20.27 14.65
C ASP A 22 -35.04 21.41 15.08
N PRO A 23 -34.58 22.27 14.16
CA PRO A 23 -33.71 23.41 14.48
C PRO A 23 -34.23 24.32 15.59
N ALA A 24 -35.55 24.44 15.75
CA ALA A 24 -36.16 25.32 16.77
C ALA A 24 -36.02 24.76 18.19
N THR A 25 -35.63 23.48 18.34
CA THR A 25 -35.53 22.78 19.63
C THR A 25 -34.10 22.55 20.10
N LEU A 26 -33.10 22.89 19.27
CA LEU A 26 -31.69 22.66 19.60
C LEU A 26 -31.24 23.56 20.77
N ILE A 27 -30.61 22.95 21.76
CA ILE A 27 -30.02 23.65 22.91
C ILE A 27 -28.51 23.59 22.78
N VAL A 28 -27.89 24.77 22.69
CA VAL A 28 -26.45 24.94 22.58
C VAL A 28 -25.82 25.09 23.96
N ARG A 29 -24.78 24.30 24.24
CA ARG A 29 -24.00 24.33 25.48
C ARG A 29 -22.50 24.36 25.20
N PRO A 30 -21.68 24.80 26.17
CA PRO A 30 -20.23 24.59 26.12
C PRO A 30 -19.89 23.11 25.87
N GLY A 31 -19.03 22.86 24.89
CA GLY A 31 -18.55 21.51 24.57
C GLY A 31 -17.31 21.10 25.37
N ARG A 32 -16.76 19.94 25.01
CA ARG A 32 -15.44 19.45 25.47
C ARG A 32 -14.42 19.64 24.35
N ALA A 33 -13.16 19.88 24.70
CA ALA A 33 -12.07 20.06 23.72
C ALA A 33 -11.46 18.76 23.22
N GLN A 34 -11.80 17.64 23.86
CA GLN A 34 -11.31 16.30 23.54
C GLN A 34 -12.44 15.27 23.74
N PRO A 35 -12.54 14.25 22.89
CA PRO A 35 -11.76 14.07 21.65
C PRO A 35 -12.10 15.15 20.60
N LEU A 36 -11.20 15.36 19.63
CA LEU A 36 -11.48 16.17 18.42
C LEU A 36 -12.45 15.43 17.49
N GLY A 37 -13.18 16.17 16.66
CA GLY A 37 -14.23 15.67 15.78
C GLY A 37 -15.64 15.80 16.38
N ALA A 38 -16.58 15.05 15.81
CA ALA A 38 -17.94 14.94 16.30
C ALA A 38 -18.13 13.65 17.11
N THR A 39 -18.68 13.76 18.31
CA THR A 39 -18.88 12.63 19.22
C THR A 39 -20.29 12.67 19.82
N PRO A 40 -21.19 11.74 19.46
CA PRO A 40 -22.52 11.69 20.03
C PRO A 40 -22.50 11.20 21.49
N ASP A 41 -23.48 11.64 22.27
CA ASP A 41 -23.80 11.13 23.59
C ASP A 41 -25.32 10.90 23.75
N ASN A 42 -25.78 10.62 24.96
CA ASN A 42 -27.20 10.33 25.24
C ASN A 42 -28.14 11.54 25.05
N SER A 43 -27.61 12.75 24.96
CA SER A 43 -28.36 14.01 24.92
C SER A 43 -28.20 14.79 23.62
N GLY A 44 -27.07 14.62 22.93
CA GLY A 44 -26.72 15.41 21.77
C GLY A 44 -25.40 14.99 21.14
N VAL A 45 -24.73 15.95 20.51
CA VAL A 45 -23.41 15.74 19.90
C VAL A 45 -22.42 16.80 20.38
N HIS A 46 -21.27 16.35 20.84
CA HIS A 46 -20.10 17.18 21.07
C HIS A 46 -19.33 17.38 19.77
N PHE A 47 -19.03 18.63 19.41
CA PHE A 47 -18.16 18.97 18.28
C PHE A 47 -16.94 19.69 18.81
N ALA A 48 -15.75 19.26 18.39
CA ALA A 48 -14.49 19.87 18.75
C ALA A 48 -13.56 19.96 17.54
N ILE A 49 -13.15 21.18 17.16
CA ILE A 49 -12.28 21.40 16.00
C ILE A 49 -11.13 22.36 16.33
N PHE A 50 -9.92 22.00 15.94
CA PHE A 50 -8.75 22.86 16.09
C PHE A 50 -8.75 23.95 15.02
N SER A 51 -8.63 25.22 15.45
CA SER A 51 -8.18 26.34 14.61
C SER A 51 -7.66 27.46 15.49
N ARG A 52 -6.33 27.68 15.45
CA ARG A 52 -5.66 28.69 16.26
C ARG A 52 -6.01 30.09 15.80
N HIS A 53 -5.98 30.30 14.48
CA HIS A 53 -6.11 31.64 13.91
C HIS A 53 -7.54 32.02 13.49
N ALA A 54 -8.52 31.10 13.55
CA ALA A 54 -9.92 31.47 13.37
C ALA A 54 -10.34 32.51 14.42
N THR A 55 -11.07 33.53 13.97
CA THR A 55 -11.70 34.54 14.81
C THR A 55 -13.18 34.25 15.04
N GLN A 56 -13.79 33.42 14.19
CA GLN A 56 -15.17 32.99 14.31
C GLN A 56 -15.35 31.62 13.62
N VAL A 57 -16.06 30.71 14.28
CA VAL A 57 -16.47 29.41 13.72
C VAL A 57 -17.99 29.31 13.70
N TRP A 58 -18.52 28.66 12.67
CA TRP A 58 -19.91 28.25 12.58
C TRP A 58 -19.97 26.74 12.33
N LEU A 59 -20.91 26.08 12.99
CA LEU A 59 -21.31 24.71 12.71
C LEU A 59 -22.56 24.75 11.81
N SER A 60 -22.45 24.23 10.60
CA SER A 60 -23.51 24.25 9.59
C SER A 60 -24.10 22.84 9.47
N LEU A 61 -25.41 22.71 9.71
CA LEU A 61 -26.15 21.44 9.72
C LEU A 61 -27.03 21.31 8.48
N PHE A 62 -27.08 20.11 7.89
CA PHE A 62 -27.77 19.84 6.63
C PHE A 62 -28.82 18.74 6.83
N ASP A 63 -29.90 18.81 6.05
CA ASP A 63 -30.99 17.82 6.05
C ASP A 63 -30.78 16.69 5.03
N SER A 64 -29.89 16.89 4.06
CA SER A 64 -29.60 15.93 2.99
C SER A 64 -28.19 16.13 2.42
N ILE A 65 -27.68 15.08 1.77
CA ILE A 65 -26.34 15.08 1.15
C ILE A 65 -26.27 16.14 0.03
N ASP A 66 -27.34 16.22 -0.78
CA ASP A 66 -27.46 17.11 -1.93
C ASP A 66 -27.77 18.58 -1.55
N ALA A 67 -28.01 18.85 -0.27
CA ALA A 67 -28.26 20.22 0.20
C ALA A 67 -27.03 21.11 -0.05
N THR A 68 -27.25 22.20 -0.78
CA THR A 68 -26.23 23.23 -1.06
C THR A 68 -26.11 24.25 0.07
N GLU A 69 -27.15 24.38 0.90
CA GLU A 69 -27.21 25.31 2.04
C GLU A 69 -27.66 24.57 3.29
N PRO A 70 -27.19 24.98 4.49
CA PRO A 70 -27.58 24.35 5.74
C PRO A 70 -29.02 24.71 6.11
N ILE A 71 -29.70 23.78 6.76
CA ILE A 71 -31.02 24.02 7.38
C ILE A 71 -30.89 24.79 8.69
N HIS A 72 -29.71 24.73 9.32
CA HIS A 72 -29.41 25.48 10.53
C HIS A 72 -27.92 25.75 10.64
N GLU A 73 -27.56 26.93 11.12
CA GLU A 73 -26.16 27.30 11.34
C GLU A 73 -25.98 27.89 12.73
N ILE A 74 -25.05 27.31 13.49
CA ILE A 74 -24.79 27.68 14.87
C ILE A 74 -23.47 28.44 14.92
N ARG A 75 -23.55 29.72 15.28
CA ARG A 75 -22.36 30.56 15.50
C ARG A 75 -21.75 30.27 16.87
N LEU A 76 -20.49 29.85 16.91
CA LEU A 76 -19.79 29.57 18.16
C LEU A 76 -19.31 30.87 18.82
N ASP A 77 -19.84 31.20 20.00
CA ASP A 77 -19.32 32.26 20.88
C ASP A 77 -17.85 31.98 21.31
N PRO A 78 -16.86 32.80 20.92
CA PRO A 78 -15.45 32.59 21.28
C PRO A 78 -15.16 32.60 22.79
N GLU A 79 -15.99 33.23 23.63
CA GLU A 79 -15.79 33.26 25.08
C GLU A 79 -16.30 31.98 25.77
N ARG A 80 -17.25 31.28 25.14
CA ARG A 80 -17.94 30.11 25.72
C ARG A 80 -17.62 28.80 25.02
N HIS A 81 -17.30 28.86 23.73
CA HIS A 81 -17.15 27.73 22.82
C HIS A 81 -15.71 27.62 22.29
N ARG A 82 -14.73 28.09 23.06
CA ARG A 82 -13.31 27.95 22.71
C ARG A 82 -12.48 27.70 23.96
N ILE A 83 -11.67 26.64 23.94
CA ILE A 83 -10.72 26.30 24.99
C ILE A 83 -9.32 26.26 24.34
N GLY A 84 -8.51 27.27 24.64
CA GLY A 84 -7.22 27.47 23.96
C GLY A 84 -7.41 27.69 22.45
N ASP A 85 -6.89 26.77 21.63
CA ASP A 85 -6.99 26.80 20.16
C ASP A 85 -8.10 25.87 19.60
N VAL A 86 -8.89 25.24 20.48
CA VAL A 86 -9.96 24.31 20.08
C VAL A 86 -11.32 24.99 20.25
N TRP A 87 -12.10 24.99 19.18
CA TRP A 87 -13.50 25.43 19.17
C TRP A 87 -14.39 24.26 19.53
N THR A 88 -15.29 24.45 20.49
CA THR A 88 -16.03 23.36 21.12
C THR A 88 -17.48 23.73 21.34
N ILE A 89 -18.41 22.86 20.98
CA ILE A 89 -19.83 23.06 21.23
C ILE A 89 -20.50 21.72 21.51
N HIS A 90 -21.52 21.72 22.36
CA HIS A 90 -22.45 20.60 22.51
C HIS A 90 -23.84 21.06 22.08
N VAL A 91 -24.51 20.23 21.29
CA VAL A 91 -25.84 20.53 20.75
C VAL A 91 -26.79 19.41 21.10
N ASP A 92 -27.69 19.68 22.06
CA ASP A 92 -28.75 18.75 22.45
C ASP A 92 -29.70 18.51 21.28
N GLY A 93 -30.20 17.27 21.15
CA GLY A 93 -31.18 16.89 20.13
C GLY A 93 -30.59 16.48 18.78
N LEU A 94 -29.27 16.61 18.59
CA LEU A 94 -28.56 15.96 17.49
C LEU A 94 -28.21 14.52 17.84
N GLY A 95 -28.00 13.69 16.82
CA GLY A 95 -27.60 12.29 16.99
C GLY A 95 -26.77 11.77 15.80
N PRO A 96 -26.49 10.46 15.77
CA PRO A 96 -25.89 9.81 14.61
C PRO A 96 -26.64 10.13 13.31
N GLU A 97 -25.94 10.01 12.17
CA GLU A 97 -26.41 10.36 10.82
C GLU A 97 -26.58 11.87 10.57
N THR A 98 -26.38 12.73 11.59
CA THR A 98 -26.38 14.19 11.39
C THR A 98 -25.30 14.59 10.39
N LEU A 99 -25.70 15.33 9.35
CA LEU A 99 -24.81 15.88 8.34
C LEU A 99 -24.34 17.27 8.75
N TYR A 100 -23.02 17.48 8.77
CA TYR A 100 -22.44 18.74 9.22
C TYR A 100 -21.22 19.15 8.42
N LEU A 101 -20.93 20.45 8.43
CA LEU A 101 -19.69 21.08 7.96
C LEU A 101 -19.37 22.28 8.87
N TYR A 102 -18.17 22.85 8.72
CA TYR A 102 -17.80 24.10 9.37
C TYR A 102 -17.68 25.24 8.38
N ARG A 103 -17.92 26.46 8.86
CA ARG A 103 -17.45 27.70 8.25
C ARG A 103 -16.53 28.42 9.21
N MET A 104 -15.49 29.06 8.69
CA MET A 104 -14.52 29.76 9.53
C MET A 104 -14.15 31.12 8.94
N ASN A 105 -14.06 32.12 9.82
CA ASN A 105 -13.48 33.42 9.50
C ASN A 105 -12.19 33.60 10.29
N GLY A 106 -11.27 34.37 9.73
CA GLY A 106 -9.96 34.64 10.31
C GLY A 106 -9.18 35.65 9.48
N PRO A 107 -7.88 35.83 9.76
CA PRO A 107 -7.03 36.73 8.99
C PRO A 107 -7.00 36.36 7.50
N ARG A 108 -7.06 37.37 6.63
CA ARG A 108 -6.88 37.21 5.17
C ARG A 108 -5.58 37.88 4.75
N ALA A 109 -4.49 37.20 5.10
CA ALA A 109 -3.12 37.66 4.85
C ALA A 109 -2.34 36.51 4.19
N PRO A 110 -2.52 36.30 2.86
CA PRO A 110 -1.89 35.20 2.13
C PRO A 110 -0.36 35.21 2.24
N GLU A 111 0.25 36.38 2.33
CA GLU A 111 1.70 36.58 2.50
C GLU A 111 2.21 36.06 3.86
N LYS A 112 1.31 35.85 4.82
CA LYS A 112 1.57 35.22 6.13
C LYS A 112 1.02 33.79 6.18
N GLY A 113 0.54 33.26 5.06
CA GLY A 113 -0.04 31.94 4.99
C GLY A 113 -1.48 31.84 5.49
N HIS A 114 -2.20 32.95 5.73
CA HIS A 114 -3.61 32.90 6.15
C HIS A 114 -4.57 32.99 4.96
N ARG A 115 -5.49 32.02 4.85
CA ARG A 115 -6.39 31.84 3.69
C ARG A 115 -7.86 31.64 4.06
N TYR A 116 -8.30 32.17 5.21
CA TYR A 116 -9.67 31.99 5.67
C TYR A 116 -10.69 32.60 4.69
N ASP A 117 -11.66 31.79 4.27
CA ASP A 117 -12.78 32.21 3.45
C ASP A 117 -14.09 31.72 4.09
N PRO A 118 -14.82 32.59 4.81
CA PRO A 118 -16.05 32.21 5.48
C PRO A 118 -17.18 31.90 4.50
N ALA A 119 -17.02 32.07 3.18
CA ALA A 119 -18.00 31.64 2.20
C ALA A 119 -17.89 30.12 1.88
N ARG A 120 -16.86 29.44 2.38
CA ARG A 120 -16.60 28.02 2.11
C ARG A 120 -17.06 27.15 3.27
N TYR A 121 -17.75 26.06 2.95
CA TYR A 121 -17.96 24.98 3.90
C TYR A 121 -16.75 24.04 3.90
N LEU A 122 -16.35 23.60 5.09
CA LEU A 122 -15.12 22.88 5.35
C LEU A 122 -15.43 21.55 6.04
N LEU A 123 -14.83 20.48 5.54
CA LEU A 123 -14.89 19.14 6.14
C LEU A 123 -14.11 19.12 7.46
N ASP A 124 -14.62 18.38 8.44
CA ASP A 124 -13.91 18.09 9.68
C ASP A 124 -12.73 17.13 9.41
N PRO A 125 -11.48 17.48 9.78
CA PRO A 125 -10.33 16.58 9.66
C PRO A 125 -10.48 15.24 10.39
N TYR A 126 -11.36 15.18 11.40
CA TYR A 126 -11.64 13.99 12.22
C TYR A 126 -12.95 13.28 11.82
N ALA A 127 -13.55 13.61 10.68
CA ALA A 127 -14.76 12.92 10.21
C ALA A 127 -14.49 11.44 9.92
N TRP A 128 -15.23 10.55 10.58
CA TRP A 128 -15.15 9.09 10.36
C TRP A 128 -15.88 8.65 9.09
N GLU A 129 -16.82 9.44 8.60
CA GLU A 129 -17.50 9.20 7.34
C GLU A 129 -17.77 10.52 6.63
N ILE A 130 -17.56 10.50 5.31
CA ILE A 130 -17.78 11.62 4.39
C ILE A 130 -18.63 11.10 3.24
N VAL A 131 -19.77 11.74 3.02
CA VAL A 131 -20.72 11.38 1.96
C VAL A 131 -20.84 12.50 0.93
N GLY A 132 -21.08 12.14 -0.33
CA GLY A 132 -21.05 13.08 -1.47
C GLY A 132 -19.65 13.22 -2.09
N ASP A 133 -19.49 14.12 -3.06
CA ASP A 133 -18.22 14.31 -3.78
C ASP A 133 -17.42 15.50 -3.22
N PRO A 134 -16.27 15.27 -2.54
CA PRO A 134 -15.45 16.35 -2.00
C PRO A 134 -14.88 17.28 -3.09
N SER A 135 -14.57 16.74 -4.28
CA SER A 135 -13.99 17.51 -5.38
C SER A 135 -14.99 18.53 -5.96
N ALA A 136 -16.29 18.25 -5.82
CA ALA A 136 -17.37 19.16 -6.19
C ALA A 136 -17.75 20.15 -5.08
N HIS A 137 -17.07 20.13 -3.91
CA HIS A 137 -17.47 20.85 -2.70
C HIS A 137 -18.91 20.56 -2.25
N ALA A 138 -19.40 19.34 -2.55
CA ALA A 138 -20.75 18.90 -2.23
C ALA A 138 -20.80 17.89 -1.07
N ALA A 139 -19.64 17.43 -0.60
CA ALA A 139 -19.56 16.44 0.47
C ALA A 139 -19.99 16.98 1.85
N LYS A 140 -20.43 16.08 2.73
CA LYS A 140 -20.81 16.33 4.13
C LYS A 140 -20.07 15.37 5.05
N CYS A 141 -19.71 15.82 6.25
CA CYS A 141 -19.30 14.93 7.33
C CYS A 141 -20.54 14.31 7.97
N VAL A 142 -20.44 13.05 8.40
CA VAL A 142 -21.53 12.33 9.07
C VAL A 142 -21.14 12.06 10.52
N VAL A 143 -22.04 12.35 11.46
CA VAL A 143 -21.86 11.95 12.86
C VAL A 143 -22.06 10.44 12.97
N GLN A 144 -21.03 9.73 13.42
CA GLN A 144 -21.08 8.28 13.66
C GLN A 144 -21.42 7.97 15.11
N PRO A 145 -22.14 6.87 15.40
CA PRO A 145 -22.41 6.44 16.78
C PRO A 145 -21.11 6.09 17.54
N GLU A 146 -21.08 6.34 18.85
CA GLU A 146 -20.03 5.80 19.74
C GLU A 146 -20.24 4.29 19.93
N GLY A 147 -19.15 3.52 19.88
CA GLY A 147 -19.13 2.10 20.27
C GLY A 147 -18.66 1.13 19.18
N PRO A 148 -18.33 -0.11 19.54
CA PRO A 148 -17.77 -1.08 18.61
C PRO A 148 -18.88 -1.53 17.65
N GLY A 149 -18.86 -0.99 16.42
CA GLY A 149 -19.67 -1.49 15.30
C GLY A 149 -19.24 -2.88 14.80
N TRP A 150 -18.52 -3.65 15.61
CA TRP A 150 -17.91 -4.94 15.25
C TRP A 150 -18.61 -6.10 15.95
N ALA A 151 -18.75 -7.22 15.25
CA ALA A 151 -18.89 -8.52 15.89
C ALA A 151 -17.56 -8.91 16.59
N GLU A 152 -17.53 -9.99 17.38
CA GLU A 152 -16.26 -10.51 17.92
C GLU A 152 -15.27 -10.72 16.77
N ASP A 153 -14.13 -10.00 16.81
CA ASP A 153 -13.07 -10.07 15.80
C ASP A 153 -11.79 -10.63 16.41
N SER A 154 -11.12 -11.52 15.67
CA SER A 154 -9.87 -12.19 16.08
C SER A 154 -8.75 -11.84 15.11
N ARG A 155 -7.96 -10.83 15.44
CA ARG A 155 -6.83 -10.40 14.60
C ARG A 155 -5.84 -11.55 14.33
N PRO A 156 -5.41 -11.79 13.08
CA PRO A 156 -4.51 -12.89 12.74
C PRO A 156 -3.14 -12.83 13.43
N ARG A 157 -2.56 -11.62 13.56
CA ARG A 157 -1.24 -11.38 14.19
C ARG A 157 -0.14 -12.28 13.62
N THR A 158 -0.08 -12.40 12.30
CA THR A 158 0.97 -13.16 11.61
C THR A 158 2.33 -12.53 11.92
N PRO A 159 3.32 -13.30 12.41
CA PRO A 159 4.66 -12.78 12.64
C PRO A 159 5.28 -12.23 11.35
N MET A 160 6.03 -11.13 11.43
CA MET A 160 6.67 -10.49 10.27
C MET A 160 7.53 -11.45 9.44
N ALA A 161 8.16 -12.43 10.08
CA ALA A 161 8.95 -13.47 9.41
C ALA A 161 8.12 -14.40 8.50
N ASP A 162 6.85 -14.60 8.83
CA ASP A 162 5.92 -15.47 8.11
C ASP A 162 5.02 -14.68 7.15
N SER A 163 5.09 -13.34 7.20
CA SER A 163 4.28 -12.46 6.37
C SER A 163 4.60 -12.62 4.88
N ILE A 164 3.54 -12.73 4.08
CA ILE A 164 3.54 -12.66 2.62
C ILE A 164 2.49 -11.62 2.24
N ILE A 165 2.97 -10.46 1.78
CA ILE A 165 2.15 -9.28 1.53
C ILE A 165 1.66 -9.31 0.07
N TYR A 166 0.35 -9.12 -0.12
CA TYR A 166 -0.29 -9.03 -1.43
C TYR A 166 -0.83 -7.62 -1.64
N GLU A 167 -0.13 -6.82 -2.44
CA GLU A 167 -0.51 -5.44 -2.73
C GLU A 167 -1.68 -5.42 -3.73
N VAL A 168 -2.79 -4.75 -3.37
CA VAL A 168 -4.01 -4.80 -4.17
C VAL A 168 -4.83 -3.51 -4.09
N HIS A 169 -5.40 -3.13 -5.24
CA HIS A 169 -6.38 -2.05 -5.32
C HIS A 169 -7.79 -2.62 -5.14
N VAL A 170 -8.56 -2.14 -4.14
CA VAL A 170 -9.92 -2.60 -3.83
C VAL A 170 -10.80 -2.65 -5.08
N LYS A 171 -10.89 -1.52 -5.81
CA LYS A 171 -11.65 -1.46 -7.07
C LYS A 171 -11.14 -2.41 -8.15
N GLY A 172 -9.87 -2.31 -8.52
CA GLY A 172 -9.27 -3.13 -9.58
C GLY A 172 -9.45 -4.62 -9.37
N PHE A 173 -9.39 -5.09 -8.13
CA PHE A 173 -9.48 -6.51 -7.79
C PHE A 173 -10.75 -7.17 -8.29
N THR A 174 -11.87 -6.43 -8.33
CA THR A 174 -13.18 -7.01 -8.69
C THR A 174 -14.03 -6.20 -9.65
N ALA A 175 -13.53 -5.07 -10.18
CA ALA A 175 -14.30 -4.23 -11.11
C ALA A 175 -14.53 -4.87 -12.49
N HIS A 176 -13.58 -5.68 -12.98
CA HIS A 176 -13.72 -6.33 -14.29
C HIS A 176 -14.82 -7.40 -14.25
N GLY A 177 -15.64 -7.49 -15.31
CA GLY A 177 -16.80 -8.40 -15.35
C GLY A 177 -16.46 -9.89 -15.15
N SER A 178 -15.23 -10.31 -15.50
CA SER A 178 -14.77 -11.68 -15.25
C SER A 178 -14.56 -12.02 -13.76
N ALA A 179 -14.59 -11.02 -12.86
CA ALA A 179 -14.58 -11.26 -11.42
C ALA A 179 -15.83 -12.04 -10.96
N GLY A 180 -16.99 -11.82 -11.59
CA GLY A 180 -18.22 -12.55 -11.30
C GLY A 180 -18.80 -12.30 -9.91
N VAL A 181 -18.64 -11.09 -9.37
CA VAL A 181 -19.11 -10.69 -8.03
C VAL A 181 -20.25 -9.66 -8.12
N GLU A 182 -21.10 -9.60 -7.09
CA GLU A 182 -22.22 -8.63 -7.06
C GLU A 182 -21.73 -7.21 -6.77
N ALA A 183 -20.88 -7.05 -5.76
CA ALA A 183 -20.32 -5.77 -5.33
C ALA A 183 -19.00 -5.46 -6.07
N ALA A 184 -19.05 -5.46 -7.39
CA ALA A 184 -17.87 -5.27 -8.24
C ALA A 184 -17.14 -3.95 -7.95
N GLY A 185 -15.85 -4.04 -7.66
CA GLY A 185 -15.00 -2.90 -7.40
C GLY A 185 -15.18 -2.22 -6.05
N ALA A 186 -15.79 -2.90 -5.09
CA ALA A 186 -16.04 -2.40 -3.74
C ALA A 186 -15.39 -3.26 -2.64
N PHE A 187 -15.34 -2.75 -1.40
CA PHE A 187 -14.88 -3.48 -0.20
C PHE A 187 -15.59 -4.83 -0.07
N ARG A 188 -16.91 -4.87 -0.24
CA ARG A 188 -17.69 -6.12 -0.24
C ARG A 188 -17.28 -7.09 -1.35
N GLY A 189 -16.85 -6.59 -2.52
CA GLY A 189 -16.35 -7.44 -3.61
C GLY A 189 -15.06 -8.17 -3.25
N VAL A 190 -14.21 -7.58 -2.40
CA VAL A 190 -12.97 -8.22 -1.92
C VAL A 190 -13.29 -9.51 -1.15
N ILE A 191 -14.38 -9.53 -0.37
CA ILE A 191 -14.82 -10.69 0.41
C ILE A 191 -15.03 -11.91 -0.49
N ASP A 192 -15.66 -11.72 -1.65
CA ASP A 192 -15.94 -12.80 -2.62
C ASP A 192 -14.67 -13.41 -3.23
N LYS A 193 -13.52 -12.72 -3.11
CA LYS A 193 -12.21 -13.18 -3.61
C LYS A 193 -11.26 -13.67 -2.52
N ILE A 194 -11.68 -13.70 -1.26
CA ILE A 194 -10.92 -14.34 -0.17
C ILE A 194 -10.52 -15.80 -0.49
N PRO A 195 -11.36 -16.65 -1.10
CA PRO A 195 -10.96 -18.01 -1.46
C PRO A 195 -9.70 -18.06 -2.35
N HIS A 196 -9.54 -17.11 -3.28
CA HIS A 196 -8.35 -16.99 -4.13
C HIS A 196 -7.11 -16.67 -3.30
N LEU A 197 -7.20 -15.68 -2.40
CA LEU A 197 -6.09 -15.28 -1.53
C LEU A 197 -5.63 -16.44 -0.63
N LYS A 198 -6.59 -17.18 -0.06
CA LYS A 198 -6.30 -18.38 0.74
C LYS A 198 -5.67 -19.48 -0.09
N GLU A 199 -6.17 -19.71 -1.31
CA GLU A 199 -5.61 -20.71 -2.22
C GLU A 199 -4.17 -20.38 -2.61
N LEU A 200 -3.90 -19.12 -2.93
CA LEU A 200 -2.56 -18.63 -3.26
C LEU A 200 -1.61 -18.73 -2.07
N GLY A 201 -2.12 -18.54 -0.85
CA GLY A 201 -1.39 -18.70 0.40
C GLY A 201 -0.73 -17.41 0.89
N VAL A 202 -1.26 -16.23 0.53
CA VAL A 202 -0.82 -14.96 1.13
C VAL A 202 -1.31 -14.84 2.56
N THR A 203 -0.70 -13.98 3.38
CA THR A 203 -1.06 -13.81 4.80
C THR A 203 -1.52 -12.39 5.13
N ALA A 204 -1.28 -11.44 4.24
CA ALA A 204 -1.69 -10.06 4.41
C ALA A 204 -2.08 -9.48 3.04
N VAL A 205 -3.08 -8.61 3.03
CA VAL A 205 -3.35 -7.71 1.91
C VAL A 205 -2.86 -6.31 2.27
N GLU A 206 -2.08 -5.70 1.37
CA GLU A 206 -1.76 -4.28 1.43
C GLU A 206 -2.69 -3.54 0.48
N LEU A 207 -3.65 -2.82 1.03
CA LEU A 207 -4.63 -2.08 0.23
C LEU A 207 -4.02 -0.74 -0.19
N LEU A 208 -4.05 -0.46 -1.49
CA LEU A 208 -3.84 0.90 -2.01
C LEU A 208 -4.79 1.90 -1.31
N PRO A 209 -4.50 3.22 -1.33
CA PRO A 209 -5.15 4.20 -0.46
C PRO A 209 -6.66 4.07 -0.35
N VAL A 210 -7.13 3.79 0.87
CA VAL A 210 -8.55 3.69 1.22
C VAL A 210 -9.05 4.92 1.99
N GLN A 211 -8.18 5.88 2.31
CA GLN A 211 -8.58 7.15 2.90
C GLN A 211 -9.40 7.97 1.90
N GLN A 212 -10.43 8.67 2.35
CA GLN A 212 -11.33 9.43 1.47
C GLN A 212 -10.54 10.38 0.57
N CYS A 213 -10.54 10.08 -0.73
CA CYS A 213 -9.90 10.90 -1.75
C CYS A 213 -10.68 12.20 -1.97
N GLY A 214 -9.96 13.31 -2.11
CA GLY A 214 -10.56 14.63 -2.36
C GLY A 214 -10.47 15.11 -3.81
N GLU A 215 -9.80 14.38 -4.69
CA GLU A 215 -9.71 14.66 -6.12
C GLU A 215 -10.19 13.45 -6.92
N ARG A 216 -11.47 13.42 -7.30
CA ARG A 216 -12.04 12.31 -8.07
C ARG A 216 -11.73 12.42 -9.57
N LEU A 217 -12.06 13.55 -10.17
CA LEU A 217 -11.87 13.82 -11.60
C LEU A 217 -10.58 14.62 -11.81
N LEU A 218 -9.80 14.22 -12.80
CA LEU A 218 -8.62 14.94 -13.23
C LEU A 218 -8.97 15.91 -14.36
N PRO A 219 -8.27 17.05 -14.49
CA PRO A 219 -8.49 18.00 -15.57
C PRO A 219 -8.11 17.44 -16.96
N ARG A 220 -7.39 16.33 -16.99
CA ARG A 220 -6.90 15.68 -18.20
C ARG A 220 -7.92 14.70 -18.77
N LYS A 221 -7.77 14.44 -20.07
CA LYS A 221 -8.57 13.45 -20.80
C LYS A 221 -7.68 12.38 -21.40
N ASN A 222 -8.21 11.18 -21.54
CA ASN A 222 -7.58 10.13 -22.31
C ASN A 222 -7.47 10.58 -23.78
N PRO A 223 -6.27 10.64 -24.38
CA PRO A 223 -6.11 11.13 -25.75
C PRO A 223 -6.79 10.27 -26.82
N ALA A 224 -7.01 8.99 -26.55
CA ALA A 224 -7.62 8.05 -27.49
C ALA A 224 -9.15 8.03 -27.38
N THR A 225 -9.70 8.03 -26.17
CA THR A 225 -11.17 7.91 -25.95
C THR A 225 -11.86 9.26 -25.76
N GLY A 226 -11.13 10.31 -25.36
CA GLY A 226 -11.68 11.61 -25.00
C GLY A 226 -12.37 11.66 -23.63
N GLU A 227 -12.36 10.55 -22.90
CA GLU A 227 -12.95 10.45 -21.56
C GLU A 227 -12.13 11.25 -20.54
N THR A 228 -12.83 11.78 -19.54
CA THR A 228 -12.17 12.48 -18.43
C THR A 228 -11.48 11.45 -17.56
N LEU A 229 -10.19 11.67 -17.28
CA LEU A 229 -9.41 10.79 -16.42
C LEU A 229 -9.83 10.98 -14.96
N VAL A 230 -9.66 9.95 -14.16
CA VAL A 230 -9.98 9.95 -12.72
C VAL A 230 -8.72 9.70 -11.92
N ASN A 231 -8.70 10.09 -10.65
CA ASN A 231 -7.68 9.56 -9.73
C ASN A 231 -8.10 8.14 -9.34
N TYR A 232 -7.54 7.14 -10.01
CA TYR A 232 -7.87 5.74 -9.78
C TYR A 232 -7.23 5.26 -8.48
N TRP A 233 -5.91 5.41 -8.34
CA TRP A 233 -5.18 4.89 -7.16
C TRP A 233 -5.57 5.50 -5.82
N GLY A 234 -5.92 6.79 -5.78
CA GLY A 234 -6.39 7.44 -4.56
C GLY A 234 -5.32 8.12 -3.70
N TYR A 235 -4.06 8.25 -4.16
CA TYR A 235 -2.99 9.04 -3.51
C TYR A 235 -3.26 10.55 -3.58
N SER A 236 -4.36 11.01 -2.98
CA SER A 236 -4.78 12.41 -2.87
C SER A 236 -5.89 12.54 -1.81
N PRO A 237 -5.61 12.21 -0.54
CA PRO A 237 -6.64 12.16 0.49
C PRO A 237 -7.11 13.55 0.93
N ILE A 238 -8.33 13.61 1.43
CA ILE A 238 -8.88 14.75 2.18
C ILE A 238 -9.44 14.34 3.56
N GLY A 239 -9.93 13.10 3.70
CA GLY A 239 -10.40 12.56 4.98
C GLY A 239 -9.48 11.45 5.47
N PHE A 240 -8.71 11.71 6.54
CA PHE A 240 -7.75 10.73 7.06
C PHE A 240 -8.39 9.59 7.88
N PHE A 241 -9.62 9.77 8.35
CA PHE A 241 -10.36 8.81 9.18
C PHE A 241 -11.50 8.12 8.40
N ALA A 242 -11.93 8.70 7.28
CA ALA A 242 -13.04 8.19 6.50
C ALA A 242 -12.55 7.20 5.43
N PRO A 243 -13.10 5.98 5.36
CA PRO A 243 -12.95 5.12 4.19
C PRO A 243 -13.51 5.81 2.94
N ASP A 244 -12.86 5.62 1.79
CA ASP A 244 -13.27 6.25 0.54
C ASP A 244 -14.59 5.68 0.03
N ALA A 245 -15.63 6.53 0.00
CA ALA A 245 -16.97 6.17 -0.43
C ALA A 245 -17.02 5.65 -1.89
N ARG A 246 -16.01 5.96 -2.73
CA ARG A 246 -15.89 5.43 -4.11
C ARG A 246 -15.57 3.93 -4.15
N LEU A 247 -15.09 3.38 -3.04
CA LEU A 247 -14.71 1.97 -2.88
C LEU A 247 -15.80 1.17 -2.15
N ALA A 248 -16.96 1.74 -1.89
CA ALA A 248 -18.10 1.06 -1.31
C ALA A 248 -19.17 0.76 -2.37
N HIS A 249 -19.89 -0.34 -2.21
CA HIS A 249 -21.04 -0.67 -3.05
C HIS A 249 -22.23 0.22 -2.69
N ASP A 250 -22.40 0.51 -1.40
CA ASP A 250 -23.22 1.60 -0.88
C ASP A 250 -22.34 2.74 -0.32
N PRO A 251 -22.12 3.82 -1.09
CA PRO A 251 -21.28 4.95 -0.66
C PRO A 251 -21.70 5.63 0.64
N ALA A 252 -22.97 5.50 1.05
CA ALA A 252 -23.47 6.07 2.31
C ALA A 252 -23.19 5.17 3.53
N ASN A 253 -22.62 3.98 3.32
CA ASN A 253 -22.30 2.99 4.35
C ASN A 253 -20.87 2.47 4.19
N ALA A 254 -19.96 3.29 3.65
CA ALA A 254 -18.60 2.88 3.32
C ALA A 254 -17.82 2.42 4.55
N LEU A 255 -18.09 3.04 5.71
CA LEU A 255 -17.53 2.67 7.00
C LEU A 255 -17.81 1.21 7.36
N ASP A 256 -19.08 0.81 7.34
CA ASP A 256 -19.52 -0.52 7.74
C ASP A 256 -19.14 -1.59 6.70
N GLU A 257 -19.11 -1.24 5.40
CA GLU A 257 -18.58 -2.12 4.37
C GLU A 257 -17.09 -2.42 4.57
N PHE A 258 -16.28 -1.40 4.90
CA PHE A 258 -14.88 -1.59 5.22
C PHE A 258 -14.69 -2.52 6.42
N ARG A 259 -15.43 -2.29 7.52
CA ARG A 259 -15.38 -3.15 8.71
C ARG A 259 -15.71 -4.60 8.37
N SER A 260 -16.78 -4.81 7.60
CA SER A 260 -17.20 -6.14 7.15
C SER A 260 -16.12 -6.86 6.33
N MET A 261 -15.41 -6.13 5.46
CA MET A 261 -14.30 -6.67 4.68
C MET A 261 -13.15 -7.11 5.59
N VAL A 262 -12.75 -6.28 6.55
CA VAL A 262 -11.67 -6.60 7.50
C VAL A 262 -12.05 -7.81 8.36
N THR A 263 -13.28 -7.88 8.91
CA THR A 263 -13.75 -9.07 9.66
C THR A 263 -13.62 -10.33 8.81
N ALA A 264 -14.08 -10.29 7.56
CA ALA A 264 -14.02 -11.45 6.69
C ALA A 264 -12.57 -11.89 6.35
N LEU A 265 -11.65 -10.92 6.20
CA LEU A 265 -10.22 -11.20 6.00
C LEU A 265 -9.59 -11.80 7.25
N HIS A 266 -9.91 -11.28 8.45
CA HIS A 266 -9.44 -11.83 9.72
C HIS A 266 -9.95 -13.26 9.98
N ASP A 267 -11.23 -13.53 9.73
CA ASP A 267 -11.81 -14.87 9.79
C ASP A 267 -11.11 -15.86 8.84
N ALA A 268 -10.54 -15.34 7.74
CA ALA A 268 -9.74 -16.10 6.80
C ALA A 268 -8.26 -16.26 7.20
N GLY A 269 -7.81 -15.59 8.26
CA GLY A 269 -6.42 -15.53 8.71
C GLY A 269 -5.54 -14.60 7.89
N ILE A 270 -6.13 -13.56 7.28
CA ILE A 270 -5.45 -12.59 6.41
C ILE A 270 -5.46 -11.23 7.08
N GLU A 271 -4.28 -10.65 7.27
CA GLU A 271 -4.12 -9.31 7.85
C GLU A 271 -4.44 -8.21 6.84
N VAL A 272 -4.82 -7.04 7.34
CA VAL A 272 -5.07 -5.83 6.55
C VAL A 272 -4.03 -4.76 6.85
N VAL A 273 -3.20 -4.46 5.85
CA VAL A 273 -2.24 -3.36 5.86
C VAL A 273 -2.78 -2.24 4.97
N LEU A 274 -2.78 -1.00 5.45
CA LEU A 274 -3.25 0.15 4.68
C LEU A 274 -2.10 0.97 4.14
N ASP A 275 -2.12 1.28 2.84
CA ASP A 275 -1.33 2.37 2.28
C ASP A 275 -1.93 3.71 2.74
N VAL A 276 -1.14 4.51 3.46
CA VAL A 276 -1.55 5.77 4.07
C VAL A 276 -0.74 6.94 3.54
N VAL A 277 -1.45 8.03 3.23
CA VAL A 277 -0.87 9.21 2.57
C VAL A 277 -0.99 10.41 3.51
N TYR A 278 -0.03 10.56 4.41
CA TYR A 278 0.06 11.72 5.31
C TYR A 278 1.00 12.81 4.81
N ASN A 279 1.74 12.58 3.73
CA ASN A 279 2.76 13.50 3.24
C ASN A 279 2.17 14.70 2.47
N HIS A 280 1.01 14.56 1.85
CA HIS A 280 0.25 15.62 1.17
C HIS A 280 -1.27 15.40 1.27
N THR A 281 -2.05 16.32 0.69
CA THR A 281 -3.52 16.25 0.61
C THR A 281 -4.01 16.62 -0.79
N SER A 282 -5.31 16.43 -1.07
CA SER A 282 -5.94 16.85 -2.33
C SER A 282 -6.05 18.37 -2.53
N GLU A 283 -5.85 19.18 -1.49
CA GLU A 283 -6.06 20.61 -1.59
C GLU A 283 -4.98 21.26 -2.46
N LYS A 284 -5.38 21.84 -3.60
CA LYS A 284 -4.49 22.57 -4.52
C LYS A 284 -4.65 24.09 -4.36
N ASP A 285 -3.84 24.86 -5.08
CA ASP A 285 -3.95 26.32 -5.11
C ASP A 285 -5.35 26.73 -5.64
N GLY A 286 -6.17 27.37 -4.80
CA GLY A 286 -7.47 27.94 -5.19
C GLY A 286 -8.74 27.27 -4.66
N GLY A 287 -8.63 26.16 -3.91
CA GLY A 287 -9.78 25.50 -3.28
C GLY A 287 -9.47 25.02 -1.86
N ALA A 288 -10.29 25.44 -0.88
CA ALA A 288 -10.26 24.95 0.49
C ALA A 288 -11.46 24.02 0.71
N GLN A 289 -11.17 22.74 0.88
CA GLN A 289 -12.12 21.67 1.24
C GLN A 289 -12.09 21.38 2.75
N SER A 290 -10.93 21.51 3.40
CA SER A 290 -10.74 21.27 4.84
C SER A 290 -9.56 22.09 5.39
N PHE A 291 -8.38 21.47 5.53
CA PHE A 291 -7.21 21.97 6.27
C PHE A 291 -6.82 23.41 5.94
N ALA A 292 -6.83 23.78 4.65
CA ALA A 292 -6.48 25.10 4.17
C ALA A 292 -7.46 26.18 4.64
N GLY A 293 -8.75 25.86 4.70
CA GLY A 293 -9.77 26.77 5.21
C GLY A 293 -9.80 26.83 6.74
N ILE A 294 -9.36 25.75 7.40
CA ILE A 294 -9.37 25.64 8.86
C ILE A 294 -8.18 26.37 9.50
N ASP A 295 -6.94 26.07 9.07
CA ASP A 295 -5.74 26.79 9.50
C ASP A 295 -4.54 26.48 8.60
N HIS A 296 -4.53 27.03 7.39
CA HIS A 296 -3.50 26.80 6.37
C HIS A 296 -2.05 26.88 6.87
N SER A 297 -1.75 27.85 7.75
CA SER A 297 -0.41 28.07 8.32
C SER A 297 0.06 27.00 9.30
N ILE A 298 -0.87 26.21 9.83
CA ILE A 298 -0.59 25.11 10.75
C ILE A 298 -0.46 23.81 9.99
N TYR A 299 -1.42 23.50 9.12
CA TYR A 299 -1.50 22.21 8.44
C TYR A 299 -0.48 22.03 7.31
N TYR A 300 -0.05 23.09 6.64
CA TYR A 300 0.86 22.99 5.50
C TYR A 300 2.25 23.57 5.78
N LEU A 301 3.25 22.97 5.15
CA LEU A 301 4.60 23.51 5.07
C LEU A 301 4.59 24.72 4.13
N LEU A 302 5.01 25.90 4.60
CA LEU A 302 4.98 27.13 3.83
C LEU A 302 6.38 27.68 3.54
N ASP A 303 6.51 28.43 2.46
CA ASP A 303 7.66 29.30 2.21
C ASP A 303 7.49 30.66 2.89
N GLU A 304 8.51 31.51 2.77
CA GLU A 304 8.54 32.86 3.37
C GLU A 304 7.46 33.80 2.82
N THR A 305 6.82 33.44 1.70
CA THR A 305 5.73 34.19 1.05
C THR A 305 4.35 33.66 1.41
N GLY A 306 4.27 32.65 2.29
CA GLY A 306 3.02 32.00 2.68
C GLY A 306 2.45 31.06 1.61
N LYS A 307 3.23 30.72 0.57
CA LYS A 307 2.86 29.69 -0.41
C LYS A 307 3.27 28.31 0.12
N ARG A 308 2.51 27.27 -0.26
CA ARG A 308 2.84 25.89 0.11
C ARG A 308 4.15 25.47 -0.56
N ARG A 309 5.01 24.80 0.21
CA ARG A 309 6.14 24.05 -0.33
C ARG A 309 5.62 22.70 -0.82
N ASP A 310 6.15 22.29 -1.96
CA ASP A 310 5.81 21.01 -2.58
C ASP A 310 7.06 20.13 -2.64
N LEU A 311 7.18 19.25 -1.67
CA LEU A 311 8.25 18.26 -1.54
C LEU A 311 7.79 16.86 -2.01
N THR A 312 6.51 16.74 -2.36
CA THR A 312 5.83 15.49 -2.75
C THR A 312 5.59 15.42 -4.26
N GLY A 313 5.64 16.56 -4.96
CA GLY A 313 5.28 16.69 -6.37
C GLY A 313 3.78 16.79 -6.61
N CYS A 314 2.98 16.90 -5.55
CA CYS A 314 1.52 16.88 -5.59
C CYS A 314 0.89 18.26 -5.31
N GLY A 315 1.71 19.31 -5.23
CA GLY A 315 1.31 20.71 -5.04
C GLY A 315 1.33 21.20 -3.58
N ASN A 316 1.44 20.32 -2.61
CA ASN A 316 1.54 20.69 -1.19
C ASN A 316 2.30 19.64 -0.37
N THR A 317 2.74 20.04 0.82
CA THR A 317 3.34 19.15 1.82
C THR A 317 2.71 19.42 3.17
N LEU A 318 2.20 18.36 3.81
CA LEU A 318 1.61 18.45 5.13
C LEU A 318 2.72 18.70 6.17
N ASN A 319 2.45 19.57 7.14
CA ASN A 319 3.40 19.98 8.17
C ASN A 319 3.51 18.93 9.29
N CYS A 320 3.94 17.73 8.94
CA CYS A 320 3.84 16.51 9.74
C CYS A 320 4.44 16.63 11.16
N ASN A 321 5.50 17.42 11.34
CA ASN A 321 6.14 17.63 12.64
C ASN A 321 5.62 18.86 13.43
N HIS A 322 4.61 19.58 12.91
CA HIS A 322 3.89 20.52 13.77
C HIS A 322 3.07 19.73 14.81
N PRO A 323 3.13 20.07 16.12
CA PRO A 323 2.49 19.27 17.17
C PRO A 323 1.03 18.90 16.90
N VAL A 324 0.22 19.84 16.43
CA VAL A 324 -1.20 19.62 16.10
C VAL A 324 -1.38 18.62 14.95
N VAL A 325 -0.54 18.70 13.92
CA VAL A 325 -0.61 17.80 12.75
C VAL A 325 -0.08 16.42 13.10
N ARG A 326 0.96 16.35 13.93
CA ARG A 326 1.46 15.10 14.48
C ARG A 326 0.39 14.36 15.30
N GLU A 327 -0.32 15.05 16.19
CA GLU A 327 -1.42 14.44 16.94
C GLU A 327 -2.55 13.98 16.00
N LEU A 328 -2.91 14.77 14.98
CA LEU A 328 -3.89 14.35 13.95
C LEU A 328 -3.48 13.03 13.28
N ILE A 329 -2.21 12.88 12.90
CA ILE A 329 -1.70 11.66 12.27
C ILE A 329 -1.72 10.50 13.26
N LEU A 330 -1.24 10.71 14.50
CA LEU A 330 -1.25 9.68 15.54
C LEU A 330 -2.68 9.21 15.86
N ASP A 331 -3.63 10.13 16.00
CA ASP A 331 -5.02 9.80 16.27
C ASP A 331 -5.67 9.09 15.09
N SER A 332 -5.32 9.43 13.85
CA SER A 332 -5.74 8.70 12.66
C SER A 332 -5.23 7.26 12.66
N LEU A 333 -3.94 7.04 12.94
CA LEU A 333 -3.35 5.71 13.04
C LEU A 333 -4.01 4.88 14.16
N ARG A 334 -4.15 5.47 15.36
CA ARG A 334 -4.83 4.84 16.50
C ARG A 334 -6.28 4.52 16.18
N TYR A 335 -6.98 5.38 15.45
CA TYR A 335 -8.34 5.13 14.99
C TYR A 335 -8.39 3.92 14.05
N TRP A 336 -7.53 3.86 13.03
CA TRP A 336 -7.50 2.73 12.09
C TRP A 336 -7.18 1.41 12.81
N VAL A 337 -6.28 1.43 13.79
CA VAL A 337 -6.00 0.24 14.61
C VAL A 337 -7.15 -0.09 15.54
N THR A 338 -7.66 0.84 16.35
CA THR A 338 -8.59 0.53 17.45
C THR A 338 -10.06 0.45 17.02
N GLN A 339 -10.47 1.28 16.05
CA GLN A 339 -11.85 1.35 15.57
C GLN A 339 -12.06 0.61 14.26
N MET A 340 -10.99 0.43 13.46
CA MET A 340 -11.08 -0.21 12.14
C MET A 340 -10.30 -1.55 12.06
N HIS A 341 -9.65 -1.95 13.15
CA HIS A 341 -8.93 -3.21 13.32
C HIS A 341 -7.81 -3.49 12.31
N VAL A 342 -7.25 -2.45 11.71
CA VAL A 342 -6.10 -2.54 10.80
C VAL A 342 -4.87 -3.11 11.52
N ASP A 343 -4.12 -3.99 10.85
CA ASP A 343 -2.94 -4.70 11.38
C ASP A 343 -1.60 -4.04 11.02
N GLY A 344 -1.59 -3.13 10.04
CA GLY A 344 -0.37 -2.49 9.58
C GLY A 344 -0.61 -1.27 8.70
N PHE A 345 0.47 -0.52 8.47
CA PHE A 345 0.47 0.64 7.60
C PHE A 345 1.71 0.64 6.71
N ARG A 346 1.51 0.94 5.42
CA ARG A 346 2.56 1.34 4.48
C ARG A 346 2.47 2.85 4.28
N PHE A 347 3.52 3.58 4.61
CA PHE A 347 3.54 5.03 4.56
C PHE A 347 4.14 5.51 3.24
N ASP A 348 3.30 6.16 2.44
CA ASP A 348 3.68 6.79 1.18
C ASP A 348 4.66 7.96 1.39
N LEU A 349 5.68 8.06 0.53
CA LEU A 349 6.74 9.07 0.56
C LEU A 349 7.19 9.42 1.99
N ALA A 350 7.50 8.40 2.78
CA ALA A 350 7.63 8.48 4.24
C ALA A 350 8.71 9.47 4.69
N SER A 351 9.72 9.76 3.85
CA SER A 351 10.75 10.76 4.15
C SER A 351 10.20 12.14 4.47
N VAL A 352 9.03 12.51 3.91
CA VAL A 352 8.35 13.76 4.22
C VAL A 352 7.96 13.86 5.69
N LEU A 353 7.61 12.74 6.34
CA LEU A 353 7.23 12.71 7.75
C LEU A 353 8.40 13.03 8.68
N ARG A 354 9.64 13.01 8.18
CA ARG A 354 10.85 13.46 8.91
C ARG A 354 11.19 14.92 8.67
N ARG A 355 10.43 15.66 7.87
CA ARG A 355 10.75 17.05 7.54
C ARG A 355 10.33 18.02 8.63
N ASP A 356 11.22 18.94 8.97
CA ASP A 356 10.93 20.07 9.85
C ASP A 356 10.09 21.15 9.14
N ARG A 357 9.77 22.23 9.87
CA ARG A 357 8.99 23.37 9.34
C ARG A 357 9.73 24.17 8.26
N ALA A 358 11.04 24.00 8.12
CA ALA A 358 11.84 24.57 7.04
C ALA A 358 12.01 23.58 5.87
N GLY A 359 11.46 22.36 5.98
CA GLY A 359 11.55 21.31 4.99
C GLY A 359 12.84 20.51 5.04
N HIS A 360 13.68 20.64 6.08
CA HIS A 360 14.89 19.82 6.23
C HIS A 360 14.58 18.46 6.85
N ILE A 361 15.30 17.42 6.42
CA ILE A 361 15.18 16.08 7.02
C ILE A 361 15.80 16.09 8.42
N LEU A 362 15.02 15.71 9.42
CA LEU A 362 15.47 15.51 10.79
C LEU A 362 16.03 14.09 10.96
N PRO A 363 17.15 13.88 11.68
CA PRO A 363 17.74 12.55 11.92
C PRO A 363 16.82 11.51 12.56
N GLU A 364 15.95 11.89 13.50
CA GLU A 364 15.07 10.94 14.21
C GLU A 364 13.57 11.29 14.05
N GLY A 365 13.24 12.52 13.64
CA GLY A 365 11.88 12.95 13.28
C GLY A 365 10.82 12.74 14.38
N PRO A 366 10.39 13.77 15.13
CA PRO A 366 9.51 13.57 16.29
C PRO A 366 8.19 12.82 16.03
N LEU A 367 7.64 12.85 14.82
CA LEU A 367 6.49 12.01 14.45
C LEU A 367 6.86 10.52 14.35
N ILE A 368 8.01 10.18 13.75
CA ILE A 368 8.44 8.79 13.53
C ILE A 368 8.75 8.10 14.85
N GLU A 369 9.46 8.80 15.74
CA GLU A 369 9.72 8.34 17.11
C GLU A 369 8.40 8.08 17.85
N HIS A 370 7.47 9.04 17.83
CA HIS A 370 6.17 8.88 18.50
C HIS A 370 5.37 7.70 17.95
N ILE A 371 5.38 7.47 16.64
CA ILE A 371 4.70 6.31 16.04
C ILE A 371 5.35 5.00 16.52
N GLY A 372 6.69 4.93 16.53
CA GLY A 372 7.42 3.72 16.92
C GLY A 372 7.28 3.36 18.41
N GLU A 373 7.10 4.36 19.27
CA GLU A 373 6.98 4.19 20.73
C GLU A 373 5.52 4.20 21.23
N ASP A 374 4.53 4.44 20.36
CA ASP A 374 3.13 4.49 20.76
C ASP A 374 2.63 3.12 21.25
N PRO A 375 2.03 3.02 22.45
CA PRO A 375 1.62 1.73 23.03
C PRO A 375 0.49 1.03 22.28
N ILE A 376 -0.33 1.76 21.51
CA ILE A 376 -1.38 1.19 20.67
C ILE A 376 -0.78 0.68 19.35
N LEU A 377 0.24 1.37 18.81
CA LEU A 377 0.84 1.04 17.51
C LEU A 377 2.02 0.07 17.60
N ARG A 378 2.56 -0.19 18.79
CA ARG A 378 3.78 -1.00 18.99
C ARG A 378 3.74 -2.40 18.39
N GLU A 379 2.57 -3.03 18.31
CA GLU A 379 2.39 -4.37 17.71
C GLU A 379 1.88 -4.31 16.26
N THR A 380 1.68 -3.12 15.72
CA THR A 380 1.23 -2.87 14.35
C THR A 380 2.43 -2.90 13.40
N LYS A 381 2.26 -3.48 12.21
CA LYS A 381 3.33 -3.49 11.20
C LYS A 381 3.49 -2.09 10.61
N LEU A 382 4.70 -1.52 10.71
CA LEU A 382 5.02 -0.20 10.14
C LEU A 382 5.98 -0.40 8.97
N ILE A 383 5.56 0.00 7.78
CA ILE A 383 6.32 -0.12 6.52
C ILE A 383 6.49 1.28 5.93
N ALA A 384 7.71 1.69 5.63
CA ALA A 384 7.99 2.98 5.00
C ALA A 384 8.30 2.81 3.51
N GLU A 385 7.88 3.78 2.70
CA GLU A 385 8.54 4.14 1.45
C GLU A 385 9.59 5.22 1.76
N PRO A 386 10.86 4.87 1.99
CA PRO A 386 11.83 5.78 2.61
C PRO A 386 12.48 6.72 1.58
N TRP A 387 11.68 7.36 0.73
CA TRP A 387 12.12 8.42 -0.17
C TRP A 387 11.06 9.51 -0.37
N ASP A 388 11.48 10.65 -0.91
CA ASP A 388 10.60 11.69 -1.42
C ASP A 388 11.23 12.38 -2.64
N LEU A 389 10.49 13.28 -3.29
CA LEU A 389 10.94 13.98 -4.49
C LEU A 389 11.88 15.16 -4.23
N ALA A 390 12.13 15.49 -2.96
CA ALA A 390 12.98 16.60 -2.53
C ALA A 390 14.31 16.12 -1.94
N GLY A 391 14.85 15.01 -2.48
CA GLY A 391 16.18 14.48 -2.17
C GLY A 391 16.27 13.68 -0.87
N GLY A 392 15.14 13.32 -0.25
CA GLY A 392 15.11 12.57 1.00
C GLY A 392 15.24 11.07 0.82
N TYR A 393 16.33 10.54 0.22
CA TYR A 393 16.52 9.09 0.08
C TYR A 393 17.09 8.47 1.38
N LEU A 394 16.26 7.71 2.10
CA LEU A 394 16.50 7.19 3.44
C LEU A 394 16.44 5.65 3.54
N VAL A 395 16.53 4.93 2.41
CA VAL A 395 16.61 3.45 2.43
C VAL A 395 17.78 3.02 3.32
N GLY A 396 17.50 2.16 4.30
CA GLY A 396 18.46 1.72 5.29
C GLY A 396 18.74 2.76 6.39
N ALA A 397 17.95 3.82 6.52
CA ALA A 397 18.21 4.88 7.50
C ALA A 397 16.92 5.56 8.04
N PHE A 398 15.73 4.96 7.85
CA PHE A 398 14.47 5.66 8.09
C PHE A 398 14.05 5.80 9.57
N GLY A 399 13.71 4.70 10.26
CA GLY A 399 12.97 4.77 11.53
C GLY A 399 13.42 3.79 12.62
N GLY A 400 14.57 3.14 12.47
CA GLY A 400 15.08 2.15 13.43
C GLY A 400 14.28 0.83 13.46
N GLU A 401 14.34 0.10 14.57
CA GLU A 401 13.82 -1.28 14.70
C GLU A 401 12.29 -1.42 14.62
N ALA A 402 11.53 -0.33 14.76
CA ALA A 402 10.07 -0.37 14.63
C ALA A 402 9.59 -0.45 13.16
N TRP A 403 10.47 -0.14 12.20
CA TRP A 403 10.08 0.13 10.81
C TRP A 403 10.73 -0.82 9.82
N ALA A 404 9.90 -1.55 9.08
CA ALA A 404 10.32 -2.15 7.83
C ALA A 404 10.28 -1.11 6.70
N GLU A 405 10.97 -1.39 5.61
CA GLU A 405 11.11 -0.46 4.49
C GLU A 405 10.91 -1.20 3.16
N TRP A 406 10.21 -0.57 2.22
CA TRP A 406 10.22 -0.96 0.82
C TRP A 406 11.65 -0.91 0.28
N ASN A 407 12.20 -2.07 -0.04
CA ASN A 407 13.57 -2.18 -0.52
C ASN A 407 13.64 -1.97 -2.05
N GLY A 408 13.69 -0.71 -2.47
CA GLY A 408 13.87 -0.35 -3.88
C GLY A 408 15.17 -0.86 -4.50
N GLN A 409 16.23 -1.07 -3.71
CA GLN A 409 17.48 -1.65 -4.21
C GLN A 409 17.33 -3.14 -4.51
N TYR A 410 16.55 -3.88 -3.70
CA TYR A 410 16.19 -5.26 -4.01
C TYR A 410 15.52 -5.36 -5.37
N ARG A 411 14.49 -4.54 -5.60
CA ARG A 411 13.77 -4.47 -6.88
C ARG A 411 14.73 -4.26 -8.05
N ASP A 412 15.57 -3.23 -7.97
CA ASP A 412 16.42 -2.80 -9.08
C ASP A 412 17.53 -3.83 -9.37
N ASP A 413 18.23 -4.31 -8.34
CA ASP A 413 19.32 -5.27 -8.53
C ASP A 413 18.84 -6.66 -8.98
N VAL A 414 17.68 -7.11 -8.50
CA VAL A 414 17.07 -8.38 -8.96
C VAL A 414 16.66 -8.27 -10.43
N ARG A 415 16.02 -7.17 -10.83
CA ARG A 415 15.68 -6.89 -12.24
C ARG A 415 16.93 -6.87 -13.13
N ARG A 416 17.97 -6.14 -12.73
CA ARG A 416 19.24 -6.03 -13.47
C ARG A 416 19.96 -7.37 -13.59
N PHE A 417 20.00 -8.17 -12.52
CA PHE A 417 20.62 -9.49 -12.55
C PHE A 417 19.93 -10.40 -13.58
N TRP A 418 18.60 -10.48 -13.55
CA TRP A 418 17.85 -11.31 -14.49
C TRP A 418 17.83 -10.78 -15.91
N ARG A 419 17.88 -9.45 -16.11
CA ARG A 419 18.12 -8.83 -17.42
C ARG A 419 19.48 -9.25 -17.99
N GLY A 420 20.47 -9.47 -17.12
CA GLY A 420 21.82 -9.92 -17.46
C GLY A 420 22.85 -8.80 -17.45
N ASP A 421 22.62 -7.76 -16.65
CA ASP A 421 23.52 -6.61 -16.53
C ASP A 421 24.88 -7.03 -15.93
N LYS A 422 25.96 -6.50 -16.52
CA LYS A 422 27.32 -6.72 -16.00
C LYS A 422 27.46 -6.13 -14.59
N GLY A 423 28.16 -6.84 -13.71
CA GLY A 423 28.40 -6.39 -12.33
C GLY A 423 27.22 -6.56 -11.36
N ALA A 424 26.05 -7.03 -11.81
CA ALA A 424 24.87 -7.17 -10.94
C ALA A 424 24.96 -8.36 -9.95
N LYS A 425 25.88 -9.31 -10.15
CA LYS A 425 25.99 -10.54 -9.34
C LYS A 425 26.22 -10.24 -7.85
N GLY A 426 27.09 -9.29 -7.52
CA GLY A 426 27.45 -8.98 -6.14
C GLY A 426 26.29 -8.35 -5.36
N THR A 427 25.65 -7.34 -5.95
CA THR A 427 24.49 -6.71 -5.32
C THR A 427 23.32 -7.67 -5.23
N PHE A 428 23.05 -8.46 -6.28
CA PHE A 428 22.05 -9.54 -6.24
C PHE A 428 22.25 -10.51 -5.07
N ALA A 429 23.49 -10.93 -4.80
CA ALA A 429 23.79 -11.81 -3.67
C ALA A 429 23.45 -11.17 -2.31
N LEU A 430 23.73 -9.87 -2.14
CA LEU A 430 23.32 -9.11 -0.96
C LEU A 430 21.80 -9.04 -0.83
N ARG A 431 21.09 -8.82 -1.94
CA ARG A 431 19.62 -8.73 -1.98
C ARG A 431 18.95 -10.02 -1.51
N ILE A 432 19.33 -11.17 -2.08
CA ILE A 432 18.69 -12.46 -1.74
C ILE A 432 19.04 -12.97 -0.33
N THR A 433 20.04 -12.35 0.32
CA THR A 433 20.47 -12.67 1.69
C THR A 433 20.03 -11.65 2.74
N GLY A 434 19.00 -10.84 2.42
CA GLY A 434 18.34 -9.95 3.37
C GLY A 434 18.89 -8.53 3.41
N SER A 435 19.74 -8.15 2.44
CA SER A 435 20.29 -6.79 2.30
C SER A 435 20.97 -6.27 3.57
N GLN A 436 21.87 -7.09 4.13
CA GLN A 436 22.61 -6.75 5.35
C GLN A 436 23.40 -5.44 5.24
N ASP A 437 23.86 -5.08 4.06
CA ASP A 437 24.55 -3.83 3.78
C ASP A 437 23.66 -2.58 3.95
N LEU A 438 22.34 -2.74 3.98
CA LEU A 438 21.38 -1.65 4.21
C LEU A 438 20.88 -1.61 5.65
N TYR A 439 20.74 -2.76 6.30
CA TYR A 439 19.98 -2.92 7.55
C TYR A 439 20.79 -3.55 8.69
N GLY A 440 22.02 -4.02 8.45
CA GLY A 440 22.78 -4.80 9.42
C GLY A 440 23.55 -3.99 10.48
N ASP A 441 23.68 -2.68 10.28
CA ASP A 441 24.61 -1.84 11.05
C ASP A 441 23.97 -1.11 12.25
N ASP A 442 22.64 -1.20 12.43
CA ASP A 442 21.90 -0.43 13.46
C ASP A 442 20.90 -1.26 14.29
N GLY A 443 21.13 -2.58 14.40
CA GLY A 443 20.30 -3.49 15.20
C GLY A 443 19.13 -4.10 14.45
N ARG A 444 18.79 -3.56 13.27
CA ARG A 444 17.78 -4.15 12.39
C ARG A 444 18.19 -5.52 11.86
N THR A 445 17.18 -6.24 11.44
CA THR A 445 17.23 -7.63 10.99
C THR A 445 16.75 -7.74 9.54
N PRO A 446 16.92 -8.89 8.86
CA PRO A 446 16.39 -9.07 7.50
C PRO A 446 14.89 -8.77 7.37
N LEU A 447 14.12 -8.86 8.46
CA LEU A 447 12.68 -8.61 8.47
C LEU A 447 12.31 -7.14 8.22
N HIS A 448 13.28 -6.24 8.26
CA HIS A 448 13.09 -4.82 7.96
C HIS A 448 13.19 -4.53 6.45
N SER A 449 13.54 -5.53 5.64
CA SER A 449 13.54 -5.45 4.18
C SER A 449 12.24 -6.02 3.63
N ILE A 450 11.33 -5.16 3.16
CA ILE A 450 10.21 -5.56 2.32
C ILE A 450 10.74 -5.72 0.89
N ASN A 451 10.95 -6.96 0.49
CA ASN A 451 11.45 -7.33 -0.82
C ASN A 451 10.29 -7.35 -1.82
N PHE A 452 10.44 -6.68 -2.96
CA PHE A 452 9.47 -6.71 -4.03
C PHE A 452 10.15 -6.61 -5.39
N VAL A 453 9.59 -7.27 -6.41
CA VAL A 453 10.06 -7.15 -7.80
C VAL A 453 9.23 -6.15 -8.57
N THR A 454 7.96 -5.99 -8.21
CA THR A 454 6.92 -5.19 -8.86
C THR A 454 5.99 -4.65 -7.79
N ALA A 455 5.40 -3.50 -8.06
CA ALA A 455 4.43 -2.80 -7.22
C ALA A 455 3.43 -2.08 -8.14
N HIS A 456 2.42 -1.41 -7.58
CA HIS A 456 1.49 -0.61 -8.35
C HIS A 456 2.21 0.45 -9.21
N ASP A 457 3.31 0.99 -8.66
CA ASP A 457 4.28 1.82 -9.36
C ASP A 457 5.18 1.02 -10.30
N GLY A 458 5.24 1.44 -11.57
CA GLY A 458 6.03 0.80 -12.60
C GLY A 458 5.26 -0.30 -13.34
N PHE A 459 6.01 -1.24 -13.91
CA PHE A 459 5.44 -2.35 -14.65
C PHE A 459 4.88 -3.44 -13.72
N THR A 460 3.81 -4.08 -14.19
CA THR A 460 3.42 -5.44 -13.75
C THR A 460 4.52 -6.46 -14.08
N LEU A 461 4.47 -7.65 -13.48
CA LEU A 461 5.48 -8.69 -13.75
C LEU A 461 5.43 -9.17 -15.20
N ARG A 462 4.24 -9.27 -15.79
CA ARG A 462 4.09 -9.58 -17.22
C ARG A 462 4.69 -8.48 -18.10
N ASP A 463 4.45 -7.21 -17.77
CA ASP A 463 4.93 -6.10 -18.58
C ASP A 463 6.45 -5.89 -18.44
N LEU A 464 7.01 -6.19 -17.26
CA LEU A 464 8.46 -6.17 -17.00
C LEU A 464 9.25 -7.07 -17.96
N VAL A 465 8.63 -8.17 -18.43
CA VAL A 465 9.22 -9.11 -19.39
C VAL A 465 8.70 -8.93 -20.82
N SER A 466 7.84 -7.93 -21.05
CA SER A 466 7.19 -7.71 -22.35
C SER A 466 7.47 -6.35 -22.97
N TYR A 467 8.01 -5.39 -22.21
CA TYR A 467 8.28 -4.03 -22.69
C TYR A 467 9.68 -3.55 -22.28
N ASP A 468 10.40 -2.95 -23.23
CA ASP A 468 11.64 -2.22 -22.96
C ASP A 468 11.37 -0.76 -22.56
N LYS A 469 10.21 -0.22 -22.95
CA LYS A 469 9.84 1.19 -22.71
C LYS A 469 8.41 1.31 -22.21
N LYS A 470 8.18 2.32 -21.37
CA LYS A 470 6.84 2.69 -20.92
C LYS A 470 5.95 3.18 -22.07
N ASN A 471 4.67 2.88 -21.97
CA ASN A 471 3.60 3.28 -22.87
C ASN A 471 2.40 3.84 -22.06
N ASN A 472 2.57 5.08 -21.62
CA ASN A 472 1.67 5.82 -20.75
C ASN A 472 0.84 6.86 -21.53
N LEU A 473 0.76 6.74 -22.86
CA LEU A 473 0.04 7.71 -23.70
C LEU A 473 -1.42 7.91 -23.27
N ALA A 474 -2.07 6.84 -22.77
CA ALA A 474 -3.44 6.88 -22.24
C ALA A 474 -3.62 7.82 -21.03
N ASN A 475 -2.53 8.19 -20.34
CA ASN A 475 -2.55 9.07 -19.17
C ASN A 475 -2.68 10.56 -19.52
N GLY A 476 -2.58 10.92 -20.81
CA GLY A 476 -2.78 12.30 -21.26
C GLY A 476 -1.64 13.26 -20.93
N GLU A 477 -0.42 12.73 -20.71
CA GLU A 477 0.79 13.52 -20.39
C GLU A 477 1.89 13.35 -21.44
N ASP A 478 1.53 12.95 -22.67
CA ASP A 478 2.44 12.70 -23.78
C ASP A 478 3.60 11.75 -23.41
N ASN A 479 3.30 10.72 -22.62
CA ASN A 479 4.26 9.72 -22.13
C ASN A 479 5.37 10.27 -21.22
N ARG A 480 5.22 11.51 -20.69
CA ARG A 480 6.22 12.12 -19.80
C ARG A 480 6.21 11.51 -18.40
N ASP A 481 5.05 11.11 -17.91
CA ASP A 481 4.83 10.54 -16.58
C ASP A 481 5.35 9.10 -16.44
N GLY A 482 5.61 8.66 -15.21
CA GLY A 482 6.17 7.34 -14.90
C GLY A 482 7.70 7.23 -15.07
N LEU A 483 8.29 6.16 -14.50
CA LEU A 483 9.74 5.95 -14.52
C LEU A 483 10.26 5.68 -15.94
N ASN A 484 11.36 6.33 -16.32
CA ASN A 484 12.01 6.06 -17.62
C ASN A 484 12.83 4.77 -17.60
N GLU A 485 13.64 4.57 -16.56
CA GLU A 485 14.41 3.33 -16.38
C GLU A 485 13.58 2.35 -15.55
N ASN A 486 13.30 1.18 -16.13
CA ASN A 486 12.46 0.15 -15.49
C ASN A 486 13.24 -1.13 -15.19
N TYR A 487 14.48 -1.22 -15.68
CA TYR A 487 15.29 -2.44 -15.68
C TYR A 487 14.55 -3.66 -16.29
N SER A 488 13.68 -3.39 -17.26
CA SER A 488 12.85 -4.38 -17.96
C SER A 488 13.56 -4.96 -19.19
N TRP A 489 12.99 -6.03 -19.73
CA TRP A 489 13.40 -6.59 -21.02
C TRP A 489 12.25 -7.32 -21.71
N ASN A 490 11.90 -6.91 -22.93
CA ASN A 490 10.77 -7.44 -23.69
C ASN A 490 10.93 -8.90 -24.19
N CYS A 491 12.07 -9.53 -23.89
CA CYS A 491 12.41 -10.90 -24.30
C CYS A 491 12.51 -11.12 -25.83
N GLY A 492 12.65 -10.04 -26.62
CA GLY A 492 12.93 -10.06 -28.06
C GLY A 492 11.86 -9.38 -28.93
N VAL A 493 10.64 -9.18 -28.42
CA VAL A 493 9.54 -8.53 -29.14
C VAL A 493 8.84 -7.57 -28.18
N GLU A 494 8.55 -6.34 -28.57
CA GLU A 494 7.82 -5.38 -27.71
C GLU A 494 6.32 -5.71 -27.68
N GLY A 495 5.73 -5.79 -26.48
CA GLY A 495 4.31 -6.04 -26.28
C GLY A 495 3.85 -7.47 -26.57
N ASP A 496 2.55 -7.65 -26.80
CA ASP A 496 1.96 -8.96 -27.09
C ASP A 496 2.49 -9.56 -28.40
N THR A 497 2.70 -10.88 -28.41
CA THR A 497 3.22 -11.60 -29.58
C THR A 497 2.66 -13.02 -29.68
N ALA A 498 2.56 -13.52 -30.90
CA ALA A 498 2.22 -14.92 -31.18
C ALA A 498 3.44 -15.85 -31.19
N ASP A 499 4.66 -15.32 -31.03
CA ASP A 499 5.89 -16.13 -31.00
C ASP A 499 5.95 -16.98 -29.71
N ALA A 500 5.75 -18.29 -29.88
CA ALA A 500 5.75 -19.25 -28.78
C ALA A 500 7.10 -19.33 -28.04
N ALA A 501 8.23 -19.10 -28.71
CA ALA A 501 9.54 -19.13 -28.06
C ALA A 501 9.73 -17.89 -27.16
N VAL A 502 9.27 -16.72 -27.58
CA VAL A 502 9.27 -15.50 -26.77
C VAL A 502 8.34 -15.67 -25.56
N ASN A 503 7.12 -16.15 -25.78
CA ASN A 503 6.16 -16.35 -24.68
C ASN A 503 6.63 -17.39 -23.65
N ALA A 504 7.26 -18.49 -24.10
CA ALA A 504 7.87 -19.46 -23.20
C ALA A 504 9.04 -18.87 -22.39
N LEU A 505 9.85 -18.01 -23.01
CA LEU A 505 10.92 -17.28 -22.32
C LEU A 505 10.36 -16.29 -21.30
N ARG A 506 9.30 -15.54 -21.64
CA ARG A 506 8.62 -14.63 -20.71
C ARG A 506 8.04 -15.36 -19.52
N LEU A 507 7.35 -16.48 -19.74
CA LEU A 507 6.84 -17.31 -18.65
C LEU A 507 7.97 -17.78 -17.72
N ARG A 508 9.09 -18.25 -18.28
CA ARG A 508 10.28 -18.62 -17.50
C ARG A 508 10.83 -17.45 -16.70
N MET A 509 10.90 -16.25 -17.29
CA MET A 509 11.36 -15.05 -16.61
C MET A 509 10.43 -14.64 -15.45
N GLN A 510 9.11 -14.71 -15.64
CA GLN A 510 8.15 -14.48 -14.54
C GLN A 510 8.35 -15.49 -13.41
N LYS A 511 8.50 -16.79 -13.73
CA LYS A 511 8.85 -17.83 -12.75
C LYS A 511 10.18 -17.55 -12.04
N ASN A 512 11.20 -17.05 -12.73
CA ASN A 512 12.49 -16.68 -12.11
C ASN A 512 12.33 -15.58 -11.07
N TYR A 513 11.58 -14.53 -11.38
CA TYR A 513 11.34 -13.42 -10.47
C TYR A 513 10.55 -13.87 -9.24
N LEU A 514 9.47 -14.64 -9.43
CA LEU A 514 8.69 -15.22 -8.33
C LEU A 514 9.55 -16.14 -7.46
N ALA A 515 10.32 -17.04 -8.08
CA ALA A 515 11.20 -17.94 -7.35
C ALA A 515 12.29 -17.19 -6.57
N THR A 516 12.88 -16.15 -7.15
CA THR A 516 13.85 -15.30 -6.47
C THR A 516 13.21 -14.60 -5.27
N LEU A 517 12.03 -13.98 -5.45
CA LEU A 517 11.31 -13.29 -4.38
C LEU A 517 11.03 -14.20 -3.19
N PHE A 518 10.41 -15.36 -3.45
CA PHE A 518 9.98 -16.25 -2.38
C PHE A 518 11.11 -17.09 -1.76
N THR A 519 12.28 -17.18 -2.41
CA THR A 519 13.49 -17.83 -1.86
C THR A 519 14.57 -16.84 -1.42
N SER A 520 14.24 -15.55 -1.30
CA SER A 520 15.11 -14.55 -0.68
C SER A 520 14.81 -14.41 0.81
N LEU A 521 15.84 -14.08 1.59
CA LEU A 521 15.66 -13.69 2.98
C LEU A 521 15.09 -12.26 3.08
N GLY A 522 14.20 -12.03 4.04
CA GLY A 522 13.40 -10.79 4.18
C GLY A 522 11.91 -11.08 3.97
N VAL A 523 11.07 -10.03 3.95
CA VAL A 523 9.60 -10.17 3.83
C VAL A 523 9.17 -9.97 2.38
N PRO A 524 8.58 -10.96 1.70
CA PRO A 524 8.16 -10.80 0.31
C PRO A 524 6.84 -10.03 0.21
N MET A 525 6.82 -9.02 -0.66
CA MET A 525 5.61 -8.38 -1.18
C MET A 525 5.47 -8.69 -2.67
N MET A 526 4.27 -9.08 -3.08
CA MET A 526 3.91 -9.33 -4.47
C MET A 526 2.76 -8.40 -4.88
N LEU A 527 2.88 -7.82 -6.07
CA LEU A 527 1.80 -7.05 -6.70
C LEU A 527 0.68 -7.98 -7.15
N GLY A 528 -0.55 -7.64 -6.78
CA GLY A 528 -1.71 -8.42 -7.14
C GLY A 528 -1.93 -8.54 -8.65
N GLY A 529 -2.22 -9.77 -9.08
CA GLY A 529 -2.41 -10.15 -10.46
C GLY A 529 -1.14 -10.63 -11.15
N ASP A 530 0.06 -10.42 -10.57
CA ASP A 530 1.31 -10.96 -11.12
C ASP A 530 1.34 -12.49 -11.10
N GLU A 531 0.62 -13.13 -10.18
CA GLU A 531 0.52 -14.58 -10.08
C GLU A 531 -0.18 -15.22 -11.29
N PHE A 532 -0.93 -14.46 -12.08
CA PHE A 532 -1.57 -14.91 -13.32
C PHE A 532 -1.31 -14.00 -14.52
N GLY A 533 -0.31 -13.12 -14.43
CA GLY A 533 0.15 -12.31 -15.55
C GLY A 533 -0.82 -11.17 -15.93
N ARG A 534 -1.34 -10.44 -14.93
CA ARG A 534 -2.00 -9.15 -15.13
C ARG A 534 -1.09 -8.22 -15.93
N THR A 535 -1.68 -7.43 -16.82
CA THR A 535 -0.95 -6.49 -17.70
C THR A 535 -1.61 -5.12 -17.66
N GLN A 536 -0.78 -4.08 -17.73
CA GLN A 536 -1.17 -2.69 -17.96
C GLN A 536 -0.85 -2.26 -19.39
N ARG A 537 -0.59 -3.22 -20.29
CA ARG A 537 -0.27 -3.02 -21.72
C ARG A 537 0.94 -2.09 -21.92
N GLY A 538 1.91 -2.19 -21.02
CA GLY A 538 3.10 -1.36 -21.00
C GLY A 538 2.91 0.02 -20.36
N ASN A 539 1.74 0.32 -19.78
CA ASN A 539 1.58 1.52 -18.96
C ASN A 539 2.20 1.28 -17.58
N ASN A 540 3.31 1.95 -17.29
CA ASN A 540 4.04 1.78 -16.03
C ASN A 540 3.62 2.79 -14.93
N ASN A 541 2.53 3.51 -15.14
CA ASN A 541 2.03 4.52 -14.22
C ASN A 541 0.51 4.66 -14.37
N ALA A 542 -0.24 3.57 -14.17
CA ALA A 542 -1.68 3.53 -14.44
C ALA A 542 -2.55 4.25 -13.36
N TYR A 543 -2.02 5.28 -12.70
CA TYR A 543 -2.67 5.99 -11.59
C TYR A 543 -4.01 6.62 -11.92
N CYS A 544 -4.26 6.88 -13.20
CA CYS A 544 -5.48 7.51 -13.69
C CYS A 544 -6.36 6.63 -14.57
N GLN A 545 -6.08 5.32 -14.62
CA GLN A 545 -6.77 4.38 -15.51
C GLN A 545 -7.76 3.51 -14.74
N ASP A 546 -8.98 4.02 -14.51
CA ASP A 546 -10.08 3.23 -13.94
C ASP A 546 -10.82 2.46 -15.04
N ASN A 547 -10.14 1.49 -15.63
CA ASN A 547 -10.60 0.68 -16.76
C ASN A 547 -9.76 -0.61 -16.88
N ASP A 548 -9.94 -1.37 -17.97
CA ASP A 548 -9.25 -2.63 -18.26
C ASP A 548 -7.71 -2.56 -18.27
N ILE A 549 -7.09 -1.37 -18.28
CA ILE A 549 -5.64 -1.24 -18.07
C ILE A 549 -5.28 -1.63 -16.63
N SER A 550 -6.10 -1.26 -15.65
CA SER A 550 -5.81 -1.48 -14.23
C SER A 550 -6.65 -2.58 -13.59
N TRP A 551 -7.84 -2.86 -14.11
CA TRP A 551 -8.72 -3.88 -13.54
C TRP A 551 -8.17 -5.30 -13.74
N PHE A 552 -8.51 -6.19 -12.81
CA PHE A 552 -8.03 -7.57 -12.81
C PHE A 552 -8.88 -8.39 -13.78
N ASP A 553 -8.34 -8.68 -14.96
CA ASP A 553 -8.98 -9.65 -15.85
C ASP A 553 -8.74 -11.08 -15.35
N TRP A 554 -9.72 -11.59 -14.61
CA TRP A 554 -9.73 -12.95 -14.06
C TRP A 554 -9.76 -14.05 -15.13
N THR A 555 -10.02 -13.75 -16.41
CA THR A 555 -9.87 -14.76 -17.47
C THR A 555 -8.40 -15.15 -17.66
N LEU A 556 -7.46 -14.26 -17.29
CA LEU A 556 -6.03 -14.54 -17.32
C LEU A 556 -5.61 -15.64 -16.36
N LEU A 557 -6.34 -15.83 -15.25
CA LEU A 557 -6.10 -16.94 -14.33
C LEU A 557 -6.30 -18.29 -15.01
N GLU A 558 -7.28 -18.40 -15.89
CA GLU A 558 -7.52 -19.64 -16.64
C GLU A 558 -6.52 -19.81 -17.79
N THR A 559 -6.19 -18.74 -18.52
CA THR A 559 -5.22 -18.84 -19.63
C THR A 559 -3.78 -19.04 -19.15
N ASN A 560 -3.43 -18.51 -17.98
CA ASN A 560 -2.08 -18.56 -17.38
C ASN A 560 -2.04 -19.43 -16.12
N ARG A 561 -2.92 -20.44 -16.03
CA ARG A 561 -3.04 -21.33 -14.87
C ARG A 561 -1.72 -21.99 -14.46
N GLU A 562 -0.80 -22.21 -15.41
CA GLU A 562 0.57 -22.66 -15.14
C GLU A 562 1.35 -21.69 -14.24
N LEU A 563 1.30 -20.38 -14.51
CA LEU A 563 2.00 -19.38 -13.71
C LEU A 563 1.40 -19.32 -12.29
N PHE A 564 0.07 -19.39 -12.19
CA PHE A 564 -0.61 -19.40 -10.89
C PHE A 564 -0.24 -20.62 -10.05
N ALA A 565 -0.27 -21.82 -10.66
CA ALA A 565 0.12 -23.05 -9.99
C ALA A 565 1.58 -23.00 -9.50
N PHE A 566 2.48 -22.44 -10.32
CA PHE A 566 3.86 -22.21 -9.93
C PHE A 566 3.99 -21.22 -8.76
N CYS A 567 3.29 -20.09 -8.82
CA CYS A 567 3.29 -19.05 -7.77
C CYS A 567 2.81 -19.62 -6.42
N LYS A 568 1.66 -20.29 -6.42
CA LYS A 568 1.13 -21.02 -5.26
C LYS A 568 2.13 -22.03 -4.72
N GLY A 569 2.74 -22.81 -5.60
CA GLY A 569 3.75 -23.79 -5.22
C GLY A 569 4.96 -23.16 -4.56
N VAL A 570 5.46 -22.02 -5.05
CA VAL A 570 6.67 -21.40 -4.49
C VAL A 570 6.40 -20.66 -3.18
N ILE A 571 5.19 -20.14 -3.01
CA ILE A 571 4.72 -19.64 -1.70
C ILE A 571 4.66 -20.78 -0.69
N ALA A 572 4.06 -21.92 -1.05
CA ALA A 572 4.05 -23.11 -0.19
C ALA A 572 5.47 -23.60 0.12
N PHE A 573 6.35 -23.66 -0.89
CA PHE A 573 7.75 -24.01 -0.70
C PHE A 573 8.45 -23.09 0.30
N ARG A 574 8.22 -21.77 0.23
CA ARG A 574 8.78 -20.83 1.22
C ARG A 574 8.30 -21.17 2.63
N LYS A 575 6.99 -21.34 2.82
CA LYS A 575 6.39 -21.67 4.12
C LYS A 575 6.95 -22.96 4.73
N ASP A 576 7.19 -23.96 3.88
CA ASP A 576 7.74 -25.26 4.29
C ASP A 576 9.26 -25.23 4.60
N ASN A 577 9.95 -24.13 4.29
CA ASN A 577 11.41 -24.03 4.39
C ASN A 577 11.83 -22.85 5.29
N PRO A 578 12.00 -23.08 6.61
CA PRO A 578 12.36 -22.05 7.60
C PRO A 578 13.73 -21.36 7.37
N VAL A 579 14.50 -21.77 6.36
CA VAL A 579 15.73 -21.07 5.97
C VAL A 579 15.45 -19.67 5.42
N PHE A 580 14.25 -19.43 4.89
CA PHE A 580 13.86 -18.16 4.28
C PHE A 580 13.12 -17.21 5.24
N THR A 581 12.68 -17.69 6.40
CA THR A 581 11.95 -16.91 7.43
C THR A 581 12.84 -16.55 8.63
N ARG A 582 14.15 -16.40 8.40
CA ARG A 582 15.13 -16.07 9.46
C ARG A 582 14.97 -14.63 9.94
N ASN A 583 15.20 -14.43 11.23
CA ASN A 583 15.35 -13.11 11.83
C ASN A 583 16.82 -12.66 11.99
N THR A 584 17.79 -13.46 11.55
CA THR A 584 19.22 -13.14 11.61
C THR A 584 19.87 -13.33 10.25
N TYR A 585 20.81 -12.44 9.92
CA TYR A 585 21.65 -12.55 8.73
C TYR A 585 22.48 -13.83 8.70
N PHE A 586 22.93 -14.19 7.50
CA PHE A 586 23.93 -15.22 7.31
C PHE A 586 25.33 -14.66 7.63
N THR A 587 26.18 -15.50 8.20
CA THR A 587 27.53 -15.14 8.66
C THR A 587 28.63 -15.66 7.75
N GLY A 588 28.33 -16.68 6.93
CA GLY A 588 29.33 -17.46 6.20
C GLY A 588 30.22 -18.31 7.10
N ALA A 589 29.91 -18.38 8.41
CA ALA A 589 30.65 -19.13 9.41
C ALA A 589 29.88 -20.40 9.82
N PRO A 590 30.56 -21.41 10.40
CA PRO A 590 29.90 -22.60 10.90
C PRO A 590 28.71 -22.28 11.82
N THR A 591 27.57 -22.91 11.54
CA THR A 591 26.34 -22.72 12.32
C THR A 591 26.54 -23.05 13.81
N LYS A 592 25.75 -22.44 14.72
CA LYS A 592 25.86 -22.76 16.17
C LYS A 592 25.58 -24.24 16.49
N LYS A 593 24.77 -24.90 15.65
CA LYS A 593 24.31 -26.29 15.82
C LYS A 593 25.07 -27.29 14.92
N GLY A 594 26.05 -26.85 14.13
CA GLY A 594 26.68 -27.70 13.11
C GLY A 594 28.07 -27.24 12.69
N LYS A 595 28.76 -28.07 11.90
CA LYS A 595 30.14 -27.78 11.44
C LYS A 595 30.20 -27.09 10.07
N GLU A 596 29.10 -27.11 9.31
CA GLU A 596 29.02 -26.45 8.00
C GLU A 596 28.67 -24.96 8.17
N PRO A 597 29.21 -24.08 7.31
CA PRO A 597 28.76 -22.69 7.22
C PRO A 597 27.28 -22.55 6.95
N ASP A 598 26.67 -21.49 7.47
CA ASP A 598 25.25 -21.18 7.23
C ASP A 598 24.95 -20.81 5.78
N LEU A 599 25.94 -20.24 5.08
CA LEU A 599 25.86 -19.81 3.68
C LEU A 599 27.18 -20.08 2.94
N LEU A 600 27.10 -20.64 1.73
CA LEU A 600 28.24 -20.86 0.84
C LEU A 600 27.90 -20.47 -0.60
N TRP A 601 28.82 -19.76 -1.26
CA TRP A 601 28.66 -19.30 -2.64
C TRP A 601 29.57 -20.06 -3.60
N PHE A 602 29.02 -20.49 -4.74
CA PHE A 602 29.70 -21.33 -5.73
C PHE A 602 29.60 -20.78 -7.15
N ASP A 603 30.69 -20.88 -7.91
CA ASP A 603 30.69 -20.73 -9.37
C ASP A 603 30.05 -21.93 -10.07
N ALA A 604 29.85 -21.85 -11.39
CA ALA A 604 29.29 -22.95 -12.17
C ALA A 604 30.13 -24.24 -12.08
N LYS A 605 31.43 -24.14 -11.78
CA LYS A 605 32.34 -25.29 -11.65
C LYS A 605 32.33 -25.89 -10.24
N GLY A 606 31.49 -25.38 -9.33
CA GLY A 606 31.38 -25.85 -7.95
C GLY A 606 32.54 -25.40 -7.06
N LYS A 607 33.29 -24.36 -7.47
CA LYS A 607 34.34 -23.73 -6.66
C LYS A 607 33.78 -22.51 -5.92
N PRO A 608 34.42 -22.06 -4.81
CA PRO A 608 34.03 -20.83 -4.15
C PRO A 608 33.96 -19.65 -5.12
N GLN A 609 32.92 -18.81 -5.00
CA GLN A 609 32.78 -17.61 -5.83
C GLN A 609 33.95 -16.63 -5.64
N THR A 610 34.41 -16.06 -6.75
CA THR A 610 35.47 -15.04 -6.80
C THR A 610 34.94 -13.64 -7.15
N TRP A 611 33.62 -13.49 -7.28
CA TRP A 611 32.90 -12.22 -7.50
C TRP A 611 33.38 -11.40 -8.71
N THR A 612 33.87 -12.07 -9.76
CA THR A 612 34.30 -11.38 -11.00
C THR A 612 33.11 -10.77 -11.74
N PRO A 613 33.19 -9.50 -12.21
CA PRO A 613 32.03 -8.78 -12.77
C PRO A 613 31.40 -9.37 -14.04
N ASP A 614 32.17 -10.08 -14.86
CA ASP A 614 31.74 -10.61 -16.17
C ASP A 614 31.14 -12.02 -16.12
N ASP A 615 31.33 -12.75 -15.02
CA ASP A 615 30.70 -14.05 -14.82
C ASP A 615 29.40 -13.81 -14.05
N LEU A 616 28.25 -14.23 -14.59
CA LEU A 616 26.93 -14.02 -13.97
C LEU A 616 26.33 -15.27 -13.29
N PRO A 617 26.54 -16.51 -13.77
CA PRO A 617 26.04 -17.71 -13.09
C PRO A 617 26.44 -17.76 -11.62
N LEU A 618 25.48 -18.13 -10.77
CA LEU A 618 25.63 -18.10 -9.32
C LEU A 618 24.98 -19.33 -8.68
N GLY A 619 25.73 -20.03 -7.83
CA GLY A 619 25.21 -21.07 -6.95
C GLY A 619 25.30 -20.62 -5.49
N CYS A 620 24.30 -20.95 -4.68
CA CYS A 620 24.26 -20.58 -3.27
C CYS A 620 23.67 -21.71 -2.43
N GLN A 621 24.43 -22.21 -1.46
CA GLN A 621 23.98 -23.23 -0.51
C GLN A 621 23.68 -22.59 0.84
N ILE A 622 22.47 -22.82 1.32
CA ILE A 622 22.00 -22.37 2.63
C ILE A 622 21.86 -23.60 3.53
N SER A 623 22.43 -23.55 4.73
CA SER A 623 22.27 -24.60 5.73
C SER A 623 20.91 -24.51 6.43
N GLY A 624 20.19 -25.63 6.50
CA GLY A 624 18.96 -25.73 7.29
C GLY A 624 19.16 -25.93 8.79
N THR A 625 20.40 -26.21 9.21
CA THR A 625 20.73 -26.75 10.54
C THR A 625 20.27 -25.85 11.69
N GLU A 626 20.40 -24.53 11.56
CA GLU A 626 20.06 -23.61 12.66
C GLU A 626 18.56 -23.56 12.93
N ASN A 627 17.75 -23.65 11.87
CA ASN A 627 16.31 -23.44 11.91
C ASN A 627 15.52 -24.76 11.89
N GLY A 628 16.20 -25.90 12.02
CA GLY A 628 15.56 -27.22 11.95
C GLY A 628 15.04 -27.59 10.56
N GLY A 629 15.50 -26.91 9.51
CA GLY A 629 15.15 -27.20 8.12
C GLY A 629 16.19 -28.09 7.42
N VAL A 630 15.99 -28.29 6.12
CA VAL A 630 16.98 -28.96 5.24
C VAL A 630 17.91 -27.95 4.58
N ALA A 631 19.07 -28.43 4.10
CA ALA A 631 19.91 -27.58 3.27
C ALA A 631 19.24 -27.32 1.92
N VAL A 632 19.33 -26.07 1.45
CA VAL A 632 18.83 -25.63 0.16
C VAL A 632 20.00 -25.22 -0.73
N PHE A 633 19.92 -25.53 -2.02
CA PHE A 633 20.89 -25.08 -3.02
C PHE A 633 20.18 -24.36 -4.16
N LEU A 634 20.47 -23.07 -4.31
CA LEU A 634 19.91 -22.19 -5.32
C LEU A 634 20.91 -22.07 -6.48
N LEU A 635 20.45 -22.26 -7.70
CA LEU A 635 21.25 -22.11 -8.92
C LEU A 635 20.59 -21.09 -9.84
N PHE A 636 21.35 -20.07 -10.22
CA PHE A 636 20.86 -18.95 -11.03
C PHE A 636 21.65 -18.89 -12.34
N ASN A 637 20.94 -19.02 -13.47
CA ASN A 637 21.49 -18.81 -14.80
C ASN A 637 20.81 -17.62 -15.50
N PRO A 638 21.32 -16.39 -15.36
CA PRO A 638 20.79 -15.22 -16.06
C PRO A 638 21.35 -15.09 -17.49
N SER A 639 22.17 -16.04 -17.96
CA SER A 639 22.77 -15.97 -19.30
C SER A 639 21.82 -16.46 -20.39
N MET A 640 22.15 -16.14 -21.65
CA MET A 640 21.44 -16.64 -22.84
C MET A 640 21.92 -18.03 -23.30
N THR A 641 22.79 -18.69 -22.54
CA THR A 641 23.35 -20.01 -22.86
C THR A 641 23.04 -21.02 -21.75
N ASN A 642 23.15 -22.31 -22.06
CA ASN A 642 23.06 -23.33 -21.03
C ASN A 642 24.32 -23.28 -20.15
N ILE A 643 24.14 -23.46 -18.85
CA ILE A 643 25.24 -23.54 -17.89
C ILE A 643 25.21 -24.91 -17.20
N GLN A 644 26.37 -25.56 -17.14
CA GLN A 644 26.54 -26.78 -16.35
C GLN A 644 27.04 -26.40 -14.95
N PHE A 645 26.21 -26.64 -13.95
CA PHE A 645 26.55 -26.46 -12.54
C PHE A 645 27.05 -27.77 -11.96
N LYS A 646 28.27 -27.78 -11.42
CA LYS A 646 28.77 -28.89 -10.62
C LYS A 646 28.28 -28.75 -9.19
N LEU A 647 27.56 -29.77 -8.69
CA LEU A 647 27.00 -29.75 -7.35
C LEU A 647 28.05 -30.10 -6.28
N PRO A 648 27.90 -29.60 -5.04
CA PRO A 648 28.71 -30.04 -3.90
C PRO A 648 28.45 -31.53 -3.58
N ALA A 649 29.36 -32.14 -2.83
CA ALA A 649 29.38 -33.59 -2.56
C ALA A 649 28.31 -34.06 -1.53
N LYS A 650 27.04 -33.78 -1.81
CA LYS A 650 25.88 -34.30 -1.07
C LYS A 650 24.74 -34.64 -2.05
N PRO A 651 23.85 -35.61 -1.73
CA PRO A 651 22.70 -35.90 -2.58
C PRO A 651 21.71 -34.73 -2.54
N TRP A 652 21.10 -34.45 -3.69
CA TRP A 652 20.15 -33.36 -3.85
C TRP A 652 18.88 -33.83 -4.54
N ARG A 653 17.78 -33.11 -4.30
CA ARG A 653 16.52 -33.26 -5.01
C ARG A 653 16.15 -31.94 -5.68
N VAL A 654 15.88 -31.95 -6.97
CA VAL A 654 15.45 -30.75 -7.71
C VAL A 654 13.99 -30.47 -7.38
N ARG A 655 13.74 -29.38 -6.65
CA ARG A 655 12.40 -28.96 -6.19
C ARG A 655 11.76 -27.94 -7.10
N ILE A 656 12.58 -27.04 -7.67
CA ILE A 656 12.15 -26.01 -8.60
C ILE A 656 13.09 -26.02 -9.80
N ASP A 657 12.55 -25.97 -11.01
CA ASP A 657 13.26 -25.71 -12.26
C ASP A 657 12.36 -24.87 -13.18
N THR A 658 12.61 -23.57 -13.24
CA THR A 658 11.75 -22.63 -13.97
C THR A 658 11.72 -22.88 -15.48
N ALA A 659 12.65 -23.68 -16.02
CA ALA A 659 12.68 -24.02 -17.43
C ALA A 659 11.78 -25.21 -17.79
N GLN A 660 11.24 -25.93 -16.81
CA GLN A 660 10.29 -27.02 -17.05
C GLN A 660 8.86 -26.49 -17.16
N GLY A 661 7.98 -27.36 -17.68
CA GLY A 661 6.54 -27.12 -17.72
C GLY A 661 5.82 -27.59 -16.45
N PRO A 662 4.48 -27.46 -16.42
CA PRO A 662 3.65 -27.78 -15.26
C PRO A 662 3.90 -29.17 -14.71
N GLY A 663 4.00 -29.29 -13.38
CA GLY A 663 4.19 -30.56 -12.68
C GLY A 663 5.63 -31.06 -12.64
N HIS A 664 6.55 -30.34 -13.28
CA HIS A 664 8.00 -30.58 -13.24
C HIS A 664 8.79 -29.32 -12.86
N ASP A 665 8.17 -28.15 -12.96
CA ASP A 665 8.71 -26.84 -12.63
C ASP A 665 8.73 -26.53 -11.14
N ILE A 666 7.76 -27.07 -10.40
CA ILE A 666 7.77 -27.15 -8.94
C ILE A 666 7.21 -28.50 -8.49
N VAL A 667 7.96 -29.20 -7.64
CA VAL A 667 7.66 -30.59 -7.25
C VAL A 667 7.81 -30.80 -5.76
N ASP A 668 6.96 -31.65 -5.20
CA ASP A 668 7.05 -32.08 -3.80
C ASP A 668 8.31 -32.91 -3.55
N ALA A 669 8.79 -32.93 -2.30
CA ALA A 669 10.03 -33.60 -1.93
C ALA A 669 10.05 -35.08 -2.32
N ASP A 670 8.91 -35.77 -2.19
CA ASP A 670 8.78 -37.20 -2.45
C ASP A 670 8.88 -37.54 -3.94
N HIS A 671 8.41 -36.65 -4.81
CA HIS A 671 8.41 -36.82 -6.27
C HIS A 671 9.60 -36.15 -6.95
N ALA A 672 10.39 -35.37 -6.20
CA ALA A 672 11.50 -34.59 -6.73
C ALA A 672 12.64 -35.48 -7.27
N PRO A 673 13.10 -35.26 -8.52
CA PRO A 673 14.21 -36.00 -9.12
C PRO A 673 15.47 -35.95 -8.26
N ARG A 674 16.06 -37.12 -8.00
CA ARG A 674 17.31 -37.27 -7.24
C ARG A 674 18.53 -37.01 -8.12
N VAL A 675 19.49 -36.28 -7.58
CA VAL A 675 20.77 -35.98 -8.22
C VAL A 675 21.88 -36.43 -7.28
N GLN A 676 22.76 -37.30 -7.79
CA GLN A 676 23.87 -37.83 -7.00
C GLN A 676 24.91 -36.75 -6.70
N ALA A 677 25.58 -36.89 -5.56
CA ALA A 677 26.64 -36.00 -5.12
C ALA A 677 27.73 -35.82 -6.20
N GLY A 678 28.13 -34.58 -6.46
CA GLY A 678 29.20 -34.27 -7.42
C GLY A 678 28.81 -34.34 -8.90
N ASN A 679 27.56 -34.69 -9.24
CA ASN A 679 27.06 -34.63 -10.60
C ASN A 679 26.93 -33.17 -11.09
N THR A 680 26.87 -33.03 -12.42
CA THR A 680 26.56 -31.77 -13.08
C THR A 680 25.07 -31.67 -13.42
N LEU A 681 24.47 -30.51 -13.19
CA LEU A 681 23.13 -30.17 -13.65
C LEU A 681 23.18 -29.11 -14.74
N LEU A 682 22.30 -29.24 -15.74
CA LEU A 682 22.19 -28.30 -16.84
C LEU A 682 21.08 -27.29 -16.54
N ALA A 683 21.45 -26.07 -16.19
CA ALA A 683 20.50 -24.95 -16.13
C ALA A 683 20.32 -24.36 -17.54
N ARG A 684 19.08 -24.27 -18.01
CA ARG A 684 18.74 -23.67 -19.31
C ARG A 684 18.99 -22.15 -19.31
N PRO A 685 19.05 -21.48 -20.48
CA PRO A 685 19.16 -20.02 -20.53
C PRO A 685 18.07 -19.37 -19.70
N LYS A 686 18.40 -18.28 -19.00
CA LYS A 686 17.45 -17.51 -18.20
C LYS A 686 16.61 -18.39 -17.27
N SER A 687 17.23 -19.25 -16.47
CA SER A 687 16.52 -20.17 -15.57
C SER A 687 17.08 -20.17 -14.15
N MET A 688 16.22 -20.56 -13.21
CA MET A 688 16.54 -20.78 -11.82
C MET A 688 16.21 -22.23 -11.46
N MET A 689 17.08 -22.85 -10.65
CA MET A 689 16.80 -24.15 -10.04
C MET A 689 16.95 -24.05 -8.52
N VAL A 690 16.10 -24.76 -7.78
CA VAL A 690 16.19 -24.89 -6.32
C VAL A 690 16.22 -26.36 -5.95
N LEU A 691 17.18 -26.73 -5.12
CA LEU A 691 17.38 -28.08 -4.66
C LEU A 691 17.32 -28.17 -3.15
N THR A 692 16.93 -29.33 -2.63
CA THR A 692 16.90 -29.63 -1.19
C THR A 692 17.66 -30.90 -0.88
N SER A 693 18.26 -31.00 0.31
CA SER A 693 19.06 -32.15 0.74
C SER A 693 18.25 -33.31 1.35
N HIS A 694 16.92 -33.36 1.14
CA HIS A 694 16.08 -34.42 1.73
C HIS A 694 16.57 -35.83 1.31
N PRO A 695 16.56 -36.82 2.23
CA PRO A 695 16.93 -38.20 1.95
C PRO A 695 16.20 -38.87 0.76
#